data_AF-A0A838MY74-F1
#
_entry.id   AF-A0A838MY74-F1
#
_cell.length_a   1.000
_cell.length_b   1.000
_cell.length_c   1.000
_cell.angle_alpha   90.00
_cell.angle_beta   90.00
_cell.angle_gamma   90.00
#
_symmetry.space_group_name_H-M   'P 1'
#
loop_
_entity.id
_entity.type
_entity.pdbx_description
1 polymer ?
#
loop_
_entity_poly.entity_id
_entity_poly.type
_entity_poly.pdbx_seq_one_letter_code
_entity_poly.pdbx_strand_id
1 'polypeptide(L)'
;DQSAWRTHGTTRAEIVAALKQLVAGWADQTTELYFFFSGHGFSFQESPANKPADVLVAADFTDLVSGGGACLRLNEIQVKLWRALGSKRHYYFIDACRNLIPQDAIEVPSTGLAFPPSALGTPTVYVLFSTAQGAPAKTSSGFTQALVTGLAGGGQSKGWRGRKMYVMFDRLGKYVRDRLFKQNGQEVKFYKEGEDVEGIILELSPPFVSVCRALIENAGVGDQFRLTVSDARGFGQQDKVFTGAAGELALPPEEYFVELTHASGKIVQLNPPQSEEPLDLYDSLAISFRLEPAAVSRGGGGVVWRGGARGGRGGGGVSPPPSLPPASPPPVAQMSEIELENAPSQTEFLLTDKQTGAISSAQTHAATTVSPGSYTLKLREGGITVASREVVVKPGERLAVDLLERPASAVHQSILLTVTGDETSRLADFSEQLGPIANWDLSLWLALLGASRIVAPPAHFEKLGHLPLANFEDIAKGDAPVYVLAAFERAEELNRIGLGAGTNVSWQKPRKVQGMVGVYEFREITAPGPRLLSFKIGAHAPVTFAVCGLPNRATFFTLVQDEQGNLAAHQYLLPLHHLQKHLDPFVRARLGQFNNAPLRAVRTMALAQYKFARLRSVCNFLAETDAQMWDEMLKQKWLDPVMSLIAAYDIIRRGQAGAERQWLKTVVKNLRKYFAGLPDAEAIAKLIGEPWTMPASPPLLLDGVLAFGEDEEQQFIPFASHKLDYESQWTAWRGAVEDAGNRRAQGKPATRKARR
;
A
#
# COMPACT_ATOMS: atom_id res chain seq x y z
N ASP A 1 -29.15 -23.60 1.94
CA ASP A 1 -28.11 -24.60 1.74
C ASP A 1 -27.00 -24.45 2.76
N GLN A 2 -26.98 -25.33 3.76
CA GLN A 2 -25.80 -25.50 4.61
C GLN A 2 -24.81 -26.35 3.80
N SER A 3 -23.89 -25.72 3.10
CA SER A 3 -22.74 -26.44 2.55
C SER A 3 -22.03 -27.13 3.72
N ALA A 4 -22.06 -28.46 3.77
CA ALA A 4 -21.35 -29.23 4.77
C ALA A 4 -19.90 -28.74 4.83
N TRP A 5 -19.45 -28.32 6.01
CA TRP A 5 -18.07 -27.92 6.24
C TRP A 5 -17.16 -29.06 5.78
N ARG A 6 -16.34 -28.80 4.75
CA ARG A 6 -15.37 -29.77 4.28
C ARG A 6 -14.11 -29.61 5.11
N THR A 7 -13.78 -30.64 5.88
CA THR A 7 -12.50 -30.71 6.59
C THR A 7 -11.47 -31.36 5.67
N HIS A 8 -10.36 -30.67 5.47
CA HIS A 8 -9.15 -31.23 4.84
C HIS A 8 -8.13 -31.52 5.95
N GLY A 9 -7.21 -32.45 5.69
CA GLY A 9 -6.06 -32.62 6.58
C GLY A 9 -5.08 -31.46 6.48
N THR A 10 -4.10 -31.45 7.38
CA THR A 10 -3.17 -30.32 7.61
C THR A 10 -1.77 -30.57 7.09
N THR A 11 -1.52 -31.67 6.38
CA THR A 11 -0.23 -31.91 5.69
C THR A 11 -0.11 -31.02 4.45
N ARG A 12 1.11 -30.81 3.95
CA ARG A 12 1.33 -29.97 2.76
C ARG A 12 0.55 -30.48 1.56
N ALA A 13 0.57 -31.80 1.32
CA ALA A 13 -0.14 -32.42 0.21
C ALA A 13 -1.66 -32.18 0.28
N GLU A 14 -2.23 -32.25 1.48
CA GLU A 14 -3.66 -32.03 1.71
C GLU A 14 -4.04 -30.55 1.55
N ILE A 15 -3.22 -29.62 2.04
CA ILE A 15 -3.43 -28.18 1.83
C ILE A 15 -3.40 -27.85 0.34
N VAL A 16 -2.39 -28.36 -0.40
CA VAL A 16 -2.30 -28.18 -1.86
C VAL A 16 -3.51 -28.77 -2.58
N ALA A 17 -3.98 -29.95 -2.17
CA ALA A 17 -5.18 -30.55 -2.72
C ALA A 17 -6.45 -29.72 -2.43
N ALA A 18 -6.59 -29.16 -1.24
CA ALA A 18 -7.69 -28.28 -0.87
C ALA A 18 -7.70 -26.99 -1.72
N LEU A 19 -6.54 -26.39 -1.96
CA LEU A 19 -6.39 -25.23 -2.86
C LEU A 19 -6.79 -25.57 -4.30
N LYS A 20 -6.40 -26.74 -4.81
CA LYS A 20 -6.82 -27.23 -6.13
C LYS A 20 -8.34 -27.42 -6.21
N GLN A 21 -8.95 -27.99 -5.18
CA GLN A 21 -10.40 -28.17 -5.11
C GLN A 21 -11.16 -26.84 -5.01
N LEU A 22 -10.64 -25.87 -4.25
CA LEU A 22 -11.18 -24.52 -4.18
C LEU A 22 -11.25 -23.88 -5.57
N VAL A 23 -10.14 -23.89 -6.31
CA VAL A 23 -10.09 -23.32 -7.66
C VAL A 23 -11.01 -24.08 -8.61
N ALA A 24 -11.00 -25.41 -8.61
CA ALA A 24 -11.86 -26.21 -9.48
C ALA A 24 -13.36 -25.97 -9.23
N GLY A 25 -13.75 -25.68 -7.99
CA GLY A 25 -15.15 -25.42 -7.62
C GLY A 25 -15.62 -23.99 -7.82
N TRP A 26 -14.71 -23.00 -7.75
CA TRP A 26 -15.07 -21.59 -7.57
C TRP A 26 -14.33 -20.59 -8.49
N ALA A 27 -13.50 -21.07 -9.43
CA ALA A 27 -12.92 -20.23 -10.47
C ALA A 27 -14.01 -19.45 -11.21
N ASP A 28 -13.76 -18.16 -11.47
CA ASP A 28 -14.67 -17.22 -12.12
C ASP A 28 -16.08 -17.08 -11.49
N GLN A 29 -16.25 -17.56 -10.25
CA GLN A 29 -17.50 -17.46 -9.49
C GLN A 29 -17.27 -16.77 -8.14
N THR A 30 -16.01 -16.52 -7.76
CA THR A 30 -15.65 -15.99 -6.46
C THR A 30 -15.77 -14.47 -6.45
N THR A 31 -16.75 -13.95 -5.71
CA THR A 31 -16.84 -12.51 -5.44
C THR A 31 -15.99 -12.09 -4.25
N GLU A 32 -15.92 -12.92 -3.22
CA GLU A 32 -15.13 -12.64 -2.04
C GLU A 32 -14.47 -13.95 -1.58
N LEU A 33 -13.16 -13.91 -1.35
CA LEU A 33 -12.41 -15.01 -0.75
C LEU A 33 -12.06 -14.63 0.67
N TYR A 34 -12.32 -15.52 1.62
CA TYR A 34 -11.81 -15.43 2.98
C TYR A 34 -10.85 -16.59 3.21
N PHE A 35 -9.57 -16.27 3.39
CA PHE A 35 -8.50 -17.21 3.69
C PHE A 35 -8.05 -16.99 5.13
N PHE A 36 -8.20 -17.99 5.98
CA PHE A 36 -7.70 -17.97 7.36
C PHE A 36 -6.69 -19.10 7.56
N PHE A 37 -5.52 -18.77 8.10
CA PHE A 37 -4.51 -19.73 8.51
C PHE A 37 -4.17 -19.52 9.98
N SER A 38 -4.15 -20.59 10.77
CA SER A 38 -3.66 -20.58 12.15
C SER A 38 -2.75 -21.77 12.36
N GLY A 39 -1.50 -21.51 12.74
CA GLY A 39 -0.48 -22.55 12.87
C GLY A 39 0.94 -21.99 12.95
N HIS A 40 1.92 -22.86 12.70
CA HIS A 40 3.31 -22.43 12.60
C HIS A 40 3.58 -21.69 11.28
N GLY A 41 4.49 -20.74 11.34
CA GLY A 41 4.97 -19.98 10.19
C GLY A 41 6.30 -19.33 10.51
N PHE A 42 6.94 -18.78 9.49
CA PHE A 42 8.15 -18.00 9.64
C PHE A 42 8.32 -17.03 8.47
N SER A 43 9.22 -16.05 8.66
CA SER A 43 9.69 -15.17 7.60
C SER A 43 10.95 -15.77 6.99
N PHE A 44 10.89 -16.22 5.75
CA PHE A 44 12.02 -16.78 5.02
C PHE A 44 12.87 -15.66 4.42
N GLN A 45 14.05 -15.45 5.00
CA GLN A 45 15.04 -14.50 4.51
C GLN A 45 15.94 -15.19 3.49
N GLU A 46 15.54 -15.17 2.23
CA GLU A 46 16.42 -15.60 1.13
C GLU A 46 17.70 -14.76 1.09
N SER A 47 17.56 -13.48 1.41
CA SER A 47 18.63 -12.51 1.26
C SER A 47 18.34 -11.27 2.09
N PRO A 48 19.25 -10.74 2.92
CA PRO A 48 18.90 -9.63 3.82
C PRO A 48 18.57 -8.27 3.15
N ALA A 49 18.66 -8.15 1.81
CA ALA A 49 18.21 -6.99 1.02
C ALA A 49 16.74 -7.09 0.63
N ASN A 50 16.15 -8.26 0.80
CA ASN A 50 14.81 -8.54 0.33
C ASN A 50 13.87 -8.54 1.51
N LYS A 51 12.63 -8.12 1.28
CA LYS A 51 11.56 -8.42 2.21
C LYS A 51 11.48 -9.94 2.38
N PRO A 52 11.58 -10.45 3.61
CA PRO A 52 11.38 -11.88 3.87
C PRO A 52 10.03 -12.38 3.34
N ALA A 53 10.03 -13.55 2.71
CA ALA A 53 8.80 -14.18 2.26
C ALA A 53 8.09 -14.87 3.44
N ASP A 54 6.80 -14.63 3.61
CA ASP A 54 6.03 -15.30 4.66
C ASP A 54 5.76 -16.76 4.26
N VAL A 55 6.08 -17.70 5.14
CA VAL A 55 5.97 -19.14 4.92
C VAL A 55 5.05 -19.77 5.95
N LEU A 56 4.09 -20.56 5.47
CA LEU A 56 3.19 -21.39 6.26
C LEU A 56 3.81 -22.77 6.45
N VAL A 57 3.70 -23.33 7.66
CA VAL A 57 4.24 -24.65 7.99
C VAL A 57 3.11 -25.65 8.14
N ALA A 58 3.15 -26.73 7.35
CA ALA A 58 2.17 -27.81 7.42
C ALA A 58 2.50 -28.82 8.53
N ALA A 59 1.54 -29.70 8.86
CA ALA A 59 1.64 -30.62 9.99
C ALA A 59 2.65 -31.76 9.81
N ASP A 60 3.08 -32.03 8.58
CA ASP A 60 4.14 -32.98 8.22
C ASP A 60 5.56 -32.39 8.33
N PHE A 61 5.70 -31.19 8.88
CA PHE A 61 7.00 -30.58 9.17
C PHE A 61 7.72 -31.28 10.32
N THR A 62 9.00 -31.62 10.10
CA THR A 62 9.84 -32.31 11.07
C THR A 62 10.85 -31.37 11.74
N ASP A 63 11.74 -30.79 10.95
CA ASP A 63 12.84 -29.93 11.39
C ASP A 63 13.30 -28.99 10.26
N LEU A 64 14.17 -28.02 10.55
CA LEU A 64 14.60 -27.04 9.55
C LEU A 64 15.44 -27.64 8.41
N VAL A 65 16.20 -28.71 8.69
CA VAL A 65 17.14 -29.30 7.73
C VAL A 65 16.40 -30.16 6.70
N SER A 66 15.39 -30.92 7.13
CA SER A 66 14.67 -31.87 6.28
C SER A 66 13.21 -31.49 5.99
N GLY A 67 12.62 -30.64 6.82
CA GLY A 67 11.19 -30.30 6.82
C GLY A 67 10.79 -29.21 5.83
N GLY A 68 11.72 -28.64 5.07
CA GLY A 68 11.40 -27.64 4.03
C GLY A 68 10.33 -28.10 3.03
N GLY A 69 10.29 -29.41 2.75
CA GLY A 69 9.25 -30.04 1.93
C GLY A 69 7.83 -29.97 2.49
N ALA A 70 7.63 -29.57 3.75
CA ALA A 70 6.32 -29.35 4.38
C ALA A 70 5.94 -27.86 4.48
N CYS A 71 6.73 -26.98 3.87
CA CYS A 71 6.50 -25.54 3.90
C CYS A 71 5.78 -25.04 2.63
N LEU A 72 5.05 -23.94 2.76
CA LEU A 72 4.27 -23.31 1.70
C LEU A 72 4.48 -21.79 1.72
N ARG A 73 4.97 -21.22 0.62
CA ARG A 73 5.13 -19.76 0.49
C ARG A 73 3.77 -19.10 0.35
N LEU A 74 3.45 -18.16 1.23
CA LEU A 74 2.14 -17.49 1.24
C LEU A 74 1.94 -16.62 0.00
N ASN A 75 2.95 -15.87 -0.42
CA ASN A 75 2.87 -15.01 -1.61
C ASN A 75 2.62 -15.81 -2.89
N GLU A 76 3.22 -16.99 -3.04
CA GLU A 76 2.96 -17.89 -4.17
C GLU A 76 1.50 -18.38 -4.17
N ILE A 77 0.97 -18.82 -3.01
CA ILE A 77 -0.44 -19.21 -2.87
C ILE A 77 -1.35 -18.04 -3.25
N GLN A 78 -1.06 -16.87 -2.69
CA GLN A 78 -1.82 -15.64 -2.92
C GLN A 78 -1.88 -15.31 -4.41
N VAL A 79 -0.74 -15.11 -5.07
CA VAL A 79 -0.68 -14.75 -6.50
C VAL A 79 -1.40 -15.79 -7.38
N LYS A 80 -1.22 -17.08 -7.10
CA LYS A 80 -1.89 -18.14 -7.87
C LYS A 80 -3.41 -18.13 -7.67
N LEU A 81 -3.90 -17.90 -6.45
CA LEU A 81 -5.33 -17.76 -6.17
C LEU A 81 -5.93 -16.47 -6.76
N TRP A 82 -5.21 -15.35 -6.68
CA TRP A 82 -5.62 -14.06 -7.26
C TRP A 82 -5.87 -14.19 -8.75
N ARG A 83 -5.01 -14.94 -9.43
CA ARG A 83 -5.13 -15.17 -10.87
C ARG A 83 -6.22 -16.17 -11.21
N ALA A 84 -6.72 -16.99 -10.31
CA ALA A 84 -7.60 -18.11 -10.65
C ALA A 84 -9.06 -17.95 -10.22
N LEU A 85 -9.34 -17.20 -9.15
CA LEU A 85 -10.68 -17.20 -8.52
C LEU A 85 -11.60 -16.06 -8.98
N GLY A 86 -11.07 -14.87 -9.26
CA GLY A 86 -11.87 -13.72 -9.69
C GLY A 86 -11.34 -12.37 -9.19
N SER A 87 -11.98 -11.28 -9.62
CA SER A 87 -11.44 -9.92 -9.55
C SER A 87 -11.93 -9.00 -8.44
N LYS A 88 -12.73 -9.51 -7.50
CA LYS A 88 -13.33 -8.64 -6.49
C LYS A 88 -12.44 -8.51 -5.26
N ARG A 89 -12.68 -9.26 -4.17
CA ARG A 89 -11.97 -9.01 -2.90
C ARG A 89 -11.46 -10.29 -2.27
N HIS A 90 -10.19 -10.33 -1.92
CA HIS A 90 -9.61 -11.45 -1.19
C HIS A 90 -9.07 -10.98 0.16
N TYR A 91 -9.55 -11.59 1.24
CA TYR A 91 -9.16 -11.32 2.62
C TYR A 91 -8.31 -12.47 3.15
N TYR A 92 -7.09 -12.17 3.60
CA TYR A 92 -6.14 -13.12 4.17
C TYR A 92 -5.89 -12.77 5.63
N PHE A 93 -6.22 -13.69 6.52
CA PHE A 93 -6.02 -13.57 7.96
C PHE A 93 -5.02 -14.63 8.40
N ILE A 94 -3.81 -14.21 8.80
CA ILE A 94 -2.68 -15.10 9.02
C ILE A 94 -2.25 -15.05 10.49
N ASP A 95 -2.62 -16.08 11.24
CA ASP A 95 -2.22 -16.28 12.64
C ASP A 95 -1.03 -17.24 12.73
N ALA A 96 0.16 -16.73 12.45
CA ALA A 96 1.39 -17.50 12.43
C ALA A 96 2.60 -16.66 12.83
N CYS A 97 3.65 -17.31 13.36
CA CYS A 97 4.91 -16.64 13.65
C CYS A 97 5.54 -16.08 12.37
N ARG A 98 6.35 -15.04 12.54
CA ARG A 98 7.11 -14.40 11.44
C ARG A 98 8.57 -14.21 11.81
N ASN A 99 9.09 -15.07 12.68
CA ASN A 99 10.52 -15.10 13.03
C ASN A 99 11.36 -15.32 11.78
N LEU A 100 12.52 -14.67 11.72
CA LEU A 100 13.40 -14.75 10.56
C LEU A 100 14.10 -16.11 10.52
N ILE A 101 14.03 -16.79 9.38
CA ILE A 101 14.83 -18.00 9.09
C ILE A 101 15.69 -17.72 7.86
N PRO A 102 17.02 -17.83 7.96
CA PRO A 102 17.91 -17.56 6.84
C PRO A 102 17.86 -18.69 5.80
N GLN A 103 18.21 -18.36 4.56
CA GLN A 103 18.17 -19.29 3.42
C GLN A 103 18.98 -20.58 3.61
N ASP A 104 20.09 -20.52 4.37
CA ASP A 104 20.98 -21.65 4.61
C ASP A 104 20.45 -22.63 5.66
N ALA A 105 19.39 -22.24 6.40
CA ALA A 105 18.77 -23.10 7.41
C ALA A 105 17.68 -24.00 6.84
N ILE A 106 17.02 -23.62 5.74
CA ILE A 106 15.88 -24.36 5.17
C ILE A 106 15.70 -24.06 3.68
N GLU A 107 15.36 -25.09 2.90
CA GLU A 107 14.94 -24.92 1.50
C GLU A 107 13.43 -25.08 1.38
N VAL A 108 12.74 -23.99 1.02
CA VAL A 108 11.28 -23.99 0.83
C VAL A 108 10.96 -24.16 -0.67
N PRO A 109 10.43 -25.32 -1.11
CA PRO A 109 10.10 -25.57 -2.50
C PRO A 109 8.87 -24.76 -2.95
N SER A 110 8.62 -24.72 -4.26
CA SER A 110 7.37 -24.19 -4.82
C SER A 110 6.19 -25.04 -4.34
N THR A 111 5.00 -24.44 -4.31
CA THR A 111 3.74 -25.14 -3.98
C THR A 111 3.35 -26.22 -4.98
N GLY A 112 3.86 -26.15 -6.21
CA GLY A 112 3.46 -27.05 -7.29
C GLY A 112 2.03 -26.79 -7.82
N LEU A 113 1.50 -25.59 -7.56
CA LEU A 113 0.17 -25.18 -8.01
C LEU A 113 0.27 -24.60 -9.43
N ALA A 114 -0.56 -25.09 -10.34
CA ALA A 114 -0.74 -24.49 -11.66
C ALA A 114 -2.25 -24.30 -11.86
N PHE A 115 -2.68 -23.05 -11.99
CA PHE A 115 -4.08 -22.70 -12.16
C PHE A 115 -4.27 -21.90 -13.44
N PRO A 116 -5.37 -22.14 -14.19
CA PRO A 116 -5.71 -21.29 -15.30
C PRO A 116 -6.04 -19.87 -14.80
N PRO A 117 -5.76 -18.84 -15.62
CA PRO A 117 -6.17 -17.47 -15.31
C PRO A 117 -7.70 -17.33 -15.34
N SER A 118 -8.24 -16.54 -14.42
CA SER A 118 -9.64 -16.15 -14.30
C SER A 118 -9.99 -15.18 -15.41
N ALA A 119 -11.14 -15.39 -16.04
CA ALA A 119 -11.71 -14.46 -17.00
C ALA A 119 -12.26 -13.19 -16.33
N LEU A 120 -12.50 -13.22 -15.01
CA LEU A 120 -13.00 -12.06 -14.28
C LEU A 120 -11.93 -11.04 -13.92
N GLY A 121 -10.64 -11.42 -13.94
CA GLY A 121 -9.50 -10.60 -13.56
C GLY A 121 -8.92 -10.92 -12.17
N THR A 122 -8.14 -9.98 -11.60
CA THR A 122 -7.42 -10.08 -10.32
C THR A 122 -8.08 -9.22 -9.22
N PRO A 123 -8.11 -9.68 -7.97
CA PRO A 123 -8.82 -9.03 -6.87
C PRO A 123 -8.04 -7.86 -6.24
N THR A 124 -8.75 -7.01 -5.51
CA THR A 124 -8.16 -6.24 -4.40
C THR A 124 -7.91 -7.18 -3.23
N VAL A 125 -6.70 -7.10 -2.67
CA VAL A 125 -6.20 -8.03 -1.66
C VAL A 125 -6.05 -7.30 -0.34
N TYR A 126 -6.52 -7.91 0.73
CA TYR A 126 -6.45 -7.41 2.09
C TYR A 126 -5.75 -8.47 2.97
N VAL A 127 -4.66 -8.12 3.64
CA VAL A 127 -3.88 -9.07 4.43
C VAL A 127 -3.70 -8.56 5.85
N LEU A 128 -4.07 -9.35 6.85
CA LEU A 128 -3.94 -9.07 8.28
C LEU A 128 -3.13 -10.22 8.94
N PHE A 129 -1.94 -9.90 9.41
CA PHE A 129 -1.06 -10.81 10.15
C PHE A 129 -1.23 -10.62 11.65
N SER A 130 -1.24 -11.71 12.41
CA SER A 130 -1.29 -11.64 13.87
C SER A 130 -0.05 -11.01 14.48
N THR A 131 1.08 -10.99 13.79
CA THR A 131 2.34 -10.42 14.27
C THR A 131 3.05 -9.55 13.24
N ALA A 132 3.89 -8.62 13.71
CA ALA A 132 4.80 -7.84 12.88
C ALA A 132 5.87 -8.74 12.22
N GLN A 133 6.51 -8.24 11.18
CA GLN A 133 7.56 -8.99 10.47
C GLN A 133 8.78 -9.17 11.37
N GLY A 134 9.38 -10.36 11.39
CA GLY A 134 10.50 -10.70 12.26
C GLY A 134 10.11 -11.08 13.69
N ALA A 135 8.88 -10.82 14.12
CA ALA A 135 8.42 -11.11 15.47
C ALA A 135 7.83 -12.53 15.60
N PRO A 136 8.05 -13.22 16.73
CA PRO A 136 7.32 -14.45 17.04
C PRO A 136 5.83 -14.14 17.28
N ALA A 137 4.94 -15.04 16.88
CA ALA A 137 3.56 -15.00 17.36
C ALA A 137 3.50 -15.69 18.73
N LYS A 138 2.73 -15.14 19.66
CA LYS A 138 2.52 -15.75 20.98
C LYS A 138 1.59 -16.97 20.81
N THR A 139 1.89 -18.08 21.49
CA THR A 139 1.08 -19.33 21.44
C THR A 139 -0.36 -19.14 21.92
N SER A 140 -0.61 -18.12 22.72
CA SER A 140 -1.95 -17.62 23.10
C SER A 140 -2.11 -16.16 22.68
N SER A 141 -1.89 -15.88 21.39
CA SER A 141 -1.88 -14.51 20.83
C SER A 141 -3.15 -13.72 21.15
N GLY A 142 -4.30 -14.40 21.33
CA GLY A 142 -5.61 -13.76 21.41
C GLY A 142 -6.10 -13.25 20.05
N PHE A 143 -5.32 -13.46 18.97
CA PHE A 143 -5.61 -12.91 17.65
C PHE A 143 -6.91 -13.46 17.08
N THR A 144 -7.10 -14.77 17.08
CA THR A 144 -8.34 -15.38 16.59
C THR A 144 -9.57 -14.84 17.33
N GLN A 145 -9.49 -14.68 18.66
CA GLN A 145 -10.58 -14.11 19.45
C GLN A 145 -10.83 -12.63 19.11
N ALA A 146 -9.77 -11.83 19.00
CA ALA A 146 -9.87 -10.42 18.62
C ALA A 146 -10.45 -10.26 17.21
N LEU A 147 -9.99 -11.07 16.26
CA LEU A 147 -10.47 -11.10 14.88
C LEU A 147 -11.95 -11.44 14.81
N VAL A 148 -12.37 -12.54 15.44
CA VAL A 148 -13.78 -12.97 15.46
C VAL A 148 -14.66 -11.90 16.13
N THR A 149 -14.18 -11.31 17.24
CA THR A 149 -14.91 -10.24 17.92
C THR A 149 -15.07 -9.01 17.01
N GLY A 150 -14.01 -8.62 16.29
CA GLY A 150 -14.07 -7.51 15.34
C GLY A 150 -14.95 -7.81 14.12
N LEU A 151 -14.89 -9.03 13.58
CA LEU A 151 -15.77 -9.47 12.49
C LEU A 151 -17.25 -9.49 12.89
N ALA A 152 -17.54 -9.72 14.17
CA ALA A 152 -18.88 -9.60 14.74
C ALA A 152 -19.30 -8.13 15.02
N GLY A 153 -18.48 -7.14 14.65
CA GLY A 153 -18.73 -5.73 14.88
C GLY A 153 -18.31 -5.23 16.26
N GLY A 154 -17.34 -5.86 16.93
CA GLY A 154 -16.83 -5.38 18.23
C GLY A 154 -16.00 -4.10 18.12
N GLY A 155 -16.23 -3.15 19.02
CA GLY A 155 -15.50 -1.89 19.14
C GLY A 155 -15.42 -1.12 17.83
N GLN A 156 -14.28 -0.48 17.58
CA GLN A 156 -14.05 0.36 16.39
C GLN A 156 -13.86 -0.42 15.07
N SER A 157 -14.03 -1.76 15.07
CA SER A 157 -13.98 -2.54 13.82
C SER A 157 -15.14 -2.22 12.86
N LYS A 158 -16.25 -1.73 13.42
CA LYS A 158 -17.43 -1.25 12.69
C LYS A 158 -17.37 0.25 12.46
N GLY A 159 -18.09 0.73 11.44
CA GLY A 159 -18.27 2.15 11.17
C GLY A 159 -19.44 2.41 10.24
N TRP A 160 -19.85 3.67 10.15
CA TRP A 160 -20.96 4.12 9.32
C TRP A 160 -20.49 4.41 7.88
N ARG A 161 -21.31 4.03 6.91
CA ARG A 161 -21.25 4.51 5.52
C ARG A 161 -22.65 4.94 5.10
N GLY A 162 -22.87 6.24 5.08
CA GLY A 162 -24.21 6.81 4.99
C GLY A 162 -25.05 6.37 6.20
N ARG A 163 -26.21 5.74 5.94
CA ARG A 163 -27.13 5.26 6.99
C ARG A 163 -26.92 3.79 7.38
N LYS A 164 -25.95 3.12 6.78
CA LYS A 164 -25.68 1.70 7.03
C LYS A 164 -24.38 1.56 7.80
N MET A 165 -24.30 0.50 8.59
CA MET A 165 -23.12 0.18 9.38
C MET A 165 -22.44 -1.05 8.82
N TYR A 166 -21.10 -1.01 8.76
CA TYR A 166 -20.30 -2.08 8.20
C TYR A 166 -19.10 -2.39 9.06
N VAL A 167 -18.65 -3.65 9.04
CA VAL A 167 -17.28 -4.01 9.37
C VAL A 167 -16.40 -3.74 8.15
N MET A 168 -15.31 -3.00 8.35
CA MET A 168 -14.42 -2.56 7.28
C MET A 168 -12.99 -3.00 7.59
N PHE A 169 -12.26 -3.48 6.59
CA PHE A 169 -10.95 -4.11 6.80
C PHE A 169 -9.95 -3.22 7.53
N ASP A 170 -9.81 -1.95 7.13
CA ASP A 170 -8.86 -1.03 7.78
C ASP A 170 -9.23 -0.77 9.25
N ARG A 171 -10.53 -0.69 9.55
CA ARG A 171 -11.06 -0.57 10.91
C ARG A 171 -10.86 -1.84 11.72
N LEU A 172 -11.12 -3.00 11.13
CA LEU A 172 -10.87 -4.30 11.72
C LEU A 172 -9.39 -4.50 12.05
N GLY A 173 -8.49 -4.13 11.14
CA GLY A 173 -7.04 -4.20 11.35
C GLY A 173 -6.58 -3.32 12.52
N LYS A 174 -7.05 -2.05 12.57
CA LYS A 174 -6.78 -1.14 13.70
C LYS A 174 -7.33 -1.71 15.01
N TYR A 175 -8.58 -2.18 15.03
CA TYR A 175 -9.20 -2.78 16.20
C TYR A 175 -8.42 -3.99 16.73
N VAL A 176 -8.05 -4.94 15.86
CA VAL A 176 -7.29 -6.13 16.26
C VAL A 176 -5.92 -5.74 16.80
N ARG A 177 -5.21 -4.83 16.12
CA ARG A 177 -3.92 -4.30 16.58
C ARG A 177 -4.01 -3.68 17.96
N ASP A 178 -4.94 -2.75 18.16
CA ASP A 178 -5.04 -1.97 19.39
C ASP A 178 -5.48 -2.87 20.56
N ARG A 179 -6.37 -3.84 20.30
CA ARG A 179 -6.79 -4.84 21.29
C ARG A 179 -5.63 -5.74 21.73
N LEU A 180 -4.87 -6.29 20.78
CA LEU A 180 -3.74 -7.16 21.10
C LEU A 180 -2.60 -6.39 21.76
N PHE A 181 -2.30 -5.18 21.28
CA PHE A 181 -1.30 -4.32 21.90
C PHE A 181 -1.66 -3.99 23.36
N LYS A 182 -2.92 -3.62 23.64
CA LYS A 182 -3.39 -3.40 25.02
C LYS A 182 -3.36 -4.67 25.88
N GLN A 183 -3.73 -5.82 25.32
CA GLN A 183 -3.81 -7.08 26.05
C GLN A 183 -2.43 -7.65 26.40
N ASN A 184 -1.46 -7.58 25.48
CA ASN A 184 -0.19 -8.27 25.64
C ASN A 184 1.00 -7.61 24.91
N GLY A 185 0.86 -6.38 24.41
CA GLY A 185 1.91 -5.66 23.68
C GLY A 185 2.24 -6.24 22.30
N GLN A 186 1.40 -7.11 21.74
CA GLN A 186 1.64 -7.72 20.43
C GLN A 186 1.32 -6.74 19.30
N GLU A 187 2.32 -6.48 18.45
CA GLU A 187 2.14 -5.70 17.23
C GLU A 187 1.46 -6.53 16.14
N VAL A 188 0.61 -5.89 15.34
CA VAL A 188 -0.16 -6.50 14.25
C VAL A 188 0.12 -5.71 12.98
N LYS A 189 0.32 -6.41 11.86
CA LYS A 189 0.55 -5.79 10.55
C LYS A 189 -0.62 -6.09 9.62
N PHE A 190 -1.14 -5.06 8.96
CA PHE A 190 -2.13 -5.23 7.90
C PHE A 190 -1.88 -4.27 6.75
N TYR A 191 -2.29 -4.67 5.55
CA TYR A 191 -2.15 -3.86 4.35
C TYR A 191 -3.19 -4.26 3.28
N LYS A 192 -3.30 -3.40 2.27
CA LYS A 192 -4.13 -3.59 1.07
C LYS A 192 -3.28 -3.46 -0.20
N GLU A 193 -3.53 -4.33 -1.17
CA GLU A 193 -2.96 -4.30 -2.53
C GLU A 193 -4.07 -4.33 -3.57
N GLY A 194 -3.83 -3.76 -4.77
CA GLY A 194 -4.86 -3.61 -5.80
C GLY A 194 -5.55 -2.25 -5.79
N GLU A 195 -6.78 -2.23 -6.32
CA GLU A 195 -7.58 -1.02 -6.45
C GLU A 195 -7.84 -0.34 -5.10
N ASP A 196 -8.05 0.99 -5.12
CA ASP A 196 -8.39 1.76 -3.92
C ASP A 196 -9.86 1.57 -3.50
N VAL A 197 -10.29 0.31 -3.43
CA VAL A 197 -11.63 -0.08 -3.00
C VAL A 197 -11.63 -0.26 -1.49
N GLU A 198 -12.68 0.23 -0.84
CA GLU A 198 -12.91 0.02 0.58
C GLU A 198 -13.18 -1.47 0.87
N GLY A 199 -12.46 -2.01 1.85
CA GLY A 199 -12.59 -3.42 2.24
C GLY A 199 -13.81 -3.68 3.10
N ILE A 200 -15.02 -3.47 2.58
CA ILE A 200 -16.27 -3.79 3.28
C ILE A 200 -16.38 -5.31 3.44
N ILE A 201 -16.45 -5.79 4.69
CA ILE A 201 -16.51 -7.21 5.02
C ILE A 201 -17.93 -7.68 5.29
N LEU A 202 -18.69 -6.92 6.10
CA LEU A 202 -20.02 -7.33 6.55
C LEU A 202 -20.90 -6.12 6.80
N GLU A 203 -22.12 -6.11 6.26
CA GLU A 203 -23.17 -5.15 6.65
C GLU A 203 -23.80 -5.60 7.98
N LEU A 204 -23.85 -4.70 8.95
CA LEU A 204 -24.48 -4.93 10.25
C LEU A 204 -25.91 -4.41 10.19
N SER A 205 -26.87 -5.32 10.01
CA SER A 205 -28.30 -5.02 9.90
C SER A 205 -29.14 -5.86 10.88
N PRO A 206 -29.86 -5.24 11.84
CA PRO A 206 -29.93 -3.80 12.06
C PRO A 206 -28.59 -3.22 12.55
N PRO A 207 -28.36 -1.90 12.43
CA PRO A 207 -27.18 -1.26 13.01
C PRO A 207 -27.10 -1.51 14.51
N PHE A 208 -25.88 -1.65 15.04
CA PHE A 208 -25.67 -1.84 16.47
C PHE A 208 -26.14 -0.61 17.25
N VAL A 209 -26.47 -0.84 18.52
CA VAL A 209 -26.79 0.20 19.50
C VAL A 209 -25.91 -0.06 20.71
N SER A 210 -25.15 0.96 21.12
CA SER A 210 -24.33 0.94 22.33
C SER A 210 -25.10 1.56 23.49
N VAL A 211 -24.91 1.03 24.70
CA VAL A 211 -25.51 1.59 25.91
C VAL A 211 -24.46 2.36 26.68
N CYS A 212 -24.69 3.66 26.88
CA CYS A 212 -23.95 4.49 27.82
C CYS A 212 -24.64 4.40 29.19
N ARG A 213 -23.98 3.78 30.17
CA ARG A 213 -24.49 3.64 31.53
C ARG A 213 -23.78 4.60 32.48
N ALA A 214 -24.47 5.61 32.97
CA ALA A 214 -23.97 6.49 34.02
C ALA A 214 -24.20 5.85 35.39
N LEU A 215 -23.14 5.72 36.20
CA LEU A 215 -23.17 5.21 37.57
C LEU A 215 -22.77 6.34 38.52
N ILE A 216 -23.53 6.61 39.57
CA ILE A 216 -23.31 7.78 40.44
C ILE A 216 -23.06 7.34 41.88
N GLU A 217 -21.83 7.54 42.34
CA GLU A 217 -21.45 7.42 43.74
C GLU A 217 -22.13 8.53 44.57
N ASN A 218 -22.64 8.15 45.74
CA ASN A 218 -23.36 9.01 46.71
C ASN A 218 -24.71 9.56 46.24
N ALA A 219 -25.29 9.01 45.17
CA ALA A 219 -26.65 9.35 44.78
C ALA A 219 -27.70 8.66 45.69
N GLY A 220 -28.61 9.46 46.24
CA GLY A 220 -29.83 9.00 46.89
C GLY A 220 -30.88 8.54 45.89
N VAL A 221 -31.86 7.76 46.36
CA VAL A 221 -32.97 7.24 45.54
C VAL A 221 -33.88 8.31 44.94
N GLY A 222 -33.85 9.53 45.49
CA GLY A 222 -34.62 10.68 44.99
C GLY A 222 -33.81 11.67 44.16
N ASP A 223 -32.49 11.48 44.04
CA ASP A 223 -31.64 12.41 43.29
C ASP A 223 -31.92 12.27 41.80
N GLN A 224 -32.13 13.41 41.15
CA GLN A 224 -32.42 13.48 39.73
C GLN A 224 -31.22 14.05 38.97
N PHE A 225 -30.79 13.33 37.95
CA PHE A 225 -29.65 13.69 37.12
C PHE A 225 -30.11 13.94 35.69
N ARG A 226 -29.43 14.87 35.00
CA ARG A 226 -29.54 15.05 33.55
C ARG A 226 -28.21 14.66 32.92
N LEU A 227 -28.26 13.59 32.13
CA LEU A 227 -27.17 13.14 31.27
C LEU A 227 -27.35 13.77 29.89
N THR A 228 -26.40 14.60 29.51
CA THR A 228 -26.30 15.19 28.18
C THR A 228 -25.18 14.48 27.42
N VAL A 229 -25.51 13.94 26.26
CA VAL A 229 -24.54 13.28 25.39
C VAL A 229 -24.54 13.96 24.03
N SER A 230 -23.40 14.49 23.62
CA SER A 230 -23.19 15.09 22.30
C SER A 230 -22.25 14.21 21.51
N ASP A 231 -22.61 13.90 20.26
CA ASP A 231 -21.67 13.15 19.42
C ASP A 231 -20.41 14.01 19.16
N ALA A 232 -19.25 13.36 19.04
CA ALA A 232 -17.98 14.04 18.80
C ALA A 232 -17.94 14.79 17.45
N ARG A 233 -18.96 14.57 16.62
CA ARG A 233 -19.12 15.09 15.27
C ARG A 233 -19.99 16.37 15.26
N GLY A 234 -20.59 16.74 16.40
CA GLY A 234 -21.45 17.91 16.56
C GLY A 234 -22.85 17.81 15.94
N PHE A 235 -23.29 16.62 15.47
CA PHE A 235 -24.55 16.48 14.71
C PHE A 235 -25.77 16.21 15.56
N GLY A 236 -25.60 15.90 16.85
CA GLY A 236 -26.72 15.62 17.73
C GLY A 236 -26.35 15.69 19.19
N GLN A 237 -27.25 16.29 19.97
CA GLN A 237 -27.25 16.25 21.43
C GLN A 237 -28.49 15.48 21.88
N GLN A 238 -28.31 14.54 22.81
CA GLN A 238 -29.40 13.84 23.46
C GLN A 238 -29.32 14.07 24.95
N ASP A 239 -30.46 14.47 25.52
CA ASP A 239 -30.62 14.64 26.96
C ASP A 239 -31.46 13.48 27.51
N LYS A 240 -31.02 12.89 28.61
CA LYS A 240 -31.80 11.93 29.38
C LYS A 240 -31.82 12.32 30.86
N VAL A 241 -33.02 12.49 31.38
CA VAL A 241 -33.24 12.66 32.81
C VAL A 241 -33.54 11.29 33.44
N PHE A 242 -32.91 10.99 34.55
CA PHE A 242 -33.17 9.78 35.33
C PHE A 242 -33.01 10.05 36.83
N THR A 243 -33.52 9.14 37.65
CA THR A 243 -33.54 9.26 39.10
C THR A 243 -32.83 8.06 39.74
N GLY A 244 -32.07 8.31 40.81
CA GLY A 244 -31.31 7.30 41.52
C GLY A 244 -29.87 7.16 41.02
N ALA A 245 -29.19 6.11 41.49
CA ALA A 245 -27.73 5.95 41.33
C ALA A 245 -27.27 5.44 39.96
N ALA A 246 -28.18 5.22 39.00
CA ALA A 246 -27.81 4.78 37.66
C ALA A 246 -28.81 5.22 36.58
N GLY A 247 -28.29 5.51 35.39
CA GLY A 247 -29.07 5.82 34.19
C GLY A 247 -28.42 5.19 32.96
N GLU A 248 -29.24 4.84 31.97
CA GLU A 248 -28.77 4.22 30.72
C GLU A 248 -29.30 4.98 29.52
N LEU A 249 -28.45 5.26 28.52
CA LEU A 249 -28.85 5.88 27.27
C LEU A 249 -28.36 5.02 26.11
N ALA A 250 -29.30 4.58 25.27
CA ALA A 250 -29.01 3.80 24.08
C ALA A 250 -28.66 4.73 22.92
N LEU A 251 -27.47 4.59 22.35
CA LEU A 251 -26.90 5.47 21.35
C LEU A 251 -26.36 4.66 20.16
N PRO A 252 -26.38 5.22 18.95
CA PRO A 252 -25.59 4.69 17.85
C PRO A 252 -24.11 4.54 18.25
N PRO A 253 -23.39 3.48 17.82
CA PRO A 253 -21.96 3.37 18.02
C PRO A 253 -21.21 4.53 17.37
N GLU A 254 -20.53 5.33 18.19
CA GLU A 254 -19.69 6.47 17.81
C GLU A 254 -18.85 6.96 19.00
N GLU A 255 -18.04 8.00 18.80
CA GLU A 255 -17.41 8.78 19.86
C GLU A 255 -18.35 9.89 20.39
N TYR A 256 -18.38 10.10 21.71
CA TYR A 256 -19.30 11.04 22.36
C TYR A 256 -18.65 11.85 23.48
N PHE A 257 -19.02 13.12 23.61
CA PHE A 257 -18.82 13.89 24.84
C PHE A 257 -20.00 13.67 25.78
N VAL A 258 -19.71 13.53 27.08
CA VAL A 258 -20.71 13.24 28.09
C VAL A 258 -20.62 14.27 29.20
N GLU A 259 -21.75 14.87 29.54
CA GLU A 259 -21.89 15.78 30.66
C GLU A 259 -23.04 15.30 31.57
N LEU A 260 -22.79 15.24 32.88
CA LEU A 260 -23.80 14.88 33.86
C LEU A 260 -24.00 16.04 34.83
N THR A 261 -25.23 16.52 34.95
CA THR A 261 -25.59 17.65 35.82
C THR A 261 -26.59 17.21 36.90
N HIS A 262 -26.49 17.85 38.07
CA HIS A 262 -27.38 17.68 39.21
C HIS A 262 -27.85 19.04 39.71
N ALA A 263 -29.07 19.15 40.22
CA ALA A 263 -29.71 20.42 40.53
C ALA A 263 -29.00 21.24 41.64
N SER A 264 -28.36 20.55 42.60
CA SER A 264 -27.81 21.19 43.81
C SER A 264 -26.41 20.71 44.19
N GLY A 265 -25.82 19.78 43.46
CA GLY A 265 -24.56 19.14 43.82
C GLY A 265 -23.57 19.18 42.67
N LYS A 266 -22.28 19.12 43.00
CA LYS A 266 -21.22 19.10 41.99
C LYS A 266 -21.00 17.66 41.56
N ILE A 267 -20.92 17.44 40.25
CA ILE A 267 -20.61 16.14 39.67
C ILE A 267 -19.13 16.08 39.30
N VAL A 268 -18.47 14.99 39.67
CA VAL A 268 -17.10 14.69 39.27
C VAL A 268 -17.08 13.36 38.53
N GLN A 269 -16.61 13.35 37.28
CA GLN A 269 -16.43 12.11 36.52
C GLN A 269 -15.15 11.40 36.98
N LEU A 270 -15.28 10.12 37.35
CA LEU A 270 -14.21 9.32 37.92
C LEU A 270 -13.56 8.38 36.91
N ASN A 271 -14.36 7.64 36.14
CA ASN A 271 -13.84 6.63 35.22
C ASN A 271 -14.71 6.49 33.96
N PRO A 272 -14.14 6.65 32.76
CA PRO A 272 -12.84 7.29 32.51
C PRO A 272 -12.83 8.73 33.08
N PRO A 273 -11.69 9.28 33.52
CA PRO A 273 -11.62 10.66 34.02
C PRO A 273 -12.02 11.65 32.92
N GLN A 274 -12.56 12.81 33.31
CA GLN A 274 -12.94 13.84 32.36
C GLN A 274 -11.74 14.28 31.52
N SER A 275 -11.87 14.27 30.19
CA SER A 275 -10.87 14.73 29.25
C SER A 275 -11.50 15.58 28.14
N GLU A 276 -10.66 16.27 27.37
CA GLU A 276 -11.09 16.97 26.14
C GLU A 276 -11.27 16.00 24.95
N GLU A 277 -10.99 14.71 25.14
CA GLU A 277 -11.17 13.68 24.13
C GLU A 277 -12.56 13.03 24.29
N PRO A 278 -13.25 12.74 23.18
CA PRO A 278 -14.54 12.07 23.27
C PRO A 278 -14.39 10.62 23.74
N LEU A 279 -15.44 10.10 24.37
CA LEU A 279 -15.51 8.72 24.83
C LEU A 279 -15.83 7.78 23.67
N ASP A 280 -15.04 6.71 23.53
CA ASP A 280 -15.31 5.62 22.60
C ASP A 280 -16.53 4.80 23.08
N LEU A 281 -17.69 5.04 22.46
CA LEU A 281 -18.93 4.31 22.69
C LEU A 281 -19.24 3.37 21.50
N TYR A 282 -18.21 2.85 20.83
CA TYR A 282 -18.44 1.81 19.82
C TYR A 282 -18.95 0.51 20.46
N ASP A 283 -18.54 0.23 21.70
CA ASP A 283 -19.16 -0.79 22.55
C ASP A 283 -19.90 -0.11 23.73
N SER A 284 -20.75 -0.85 24.43
CA SER A 284 -21.43 -0.33 25.61
C SER A 284 -20.41 0.00 26.71
N LEU A 285 -20.54 1.18 27.31
CA LEU A 285 -19.59 1.72 28.29
C LEU A 285 -20.34 2.15 29.55
N ALA A 286 -19.78 1.82 30.71
CA ALA A 286 -20.20 2.39 31.98
C ALA A 286 -19.27 3.53 32.39
N ILE A 287 -19.84 4.69 32.71
CA ILE A 287 -19.12 5.88 33.15
C ILE A 287 -19.47 6.12 34.62
N SER A 288 -18.45 6.19 35.47
CA SER A 288 -18.63 6.44 36.90
C SER A 288 -18.49 7.91 37.21
N PHE A 289 -19.43 8.43 37.99
CA PHE A 289 -19.48 9.80 38.50
C PHE A 289 -19.60 9.78 40.02
N ARG A 290 -19.26 10.89 40.67
CA ARG A 290 -19.50 11.13 42.09
C ARG A 290 -20.29 12.41 42.30
N LEU A 291 -21.34 12.32 43.10
CA LEU A 291 -22.06 13.48 43.62
C LEU A 291 -21.32 14.01 44.86
N GLU A 292 -20.79 15.23 44.75
CA GLU A 292 -20.25 15.98 45.88
C GLU A 292 -21.34 16.92 46.42
N PRO A 293 -21.63 16.88 47.73
CA PRO A 293 -22.56 17.82 48.35
C PRO A 293 -22.10 19.26 48.10
N ALA A 294 -23.02 20.17 47.80
CA ALA A 294 -22.69 21.60 47.79
C ALA A 294 -22.00 21.96 49.11
N ALA A 295 -20.81 22.54 49.02
CA ALA A 295 -20.12 23.07 50.18
C ALA A 295 -21.06 24.06 50.85
N VAL A 296 -21.61 23.68 52.01
CA VAL A 296 -22.41 24.59 52.83
C VAL A 296 -21.47 25.74 53.19
N SER A 297 -21.67 26.90 52.58
CA SER A 297 -20.90 28.09 52.91
C SER A 297 -21.16 28.39 54.39
N ARG A 298 -20.22 28.01 55.26
CA ARG A 298 -20.22 28.43 56.66
C ARG A 298 -19.91 29.92 56.69
N GLY A 299 -20.94 30.73 56.49
CA GLY A 299 -20.93 32.15 56.81
C GLY A 299 -20.83 32.33 58.32
N GLY A 300 -19.62 32.60 58.81
CA GLY A 300 -19.37 33.07 60.16
C GLY A 300 -18.70 34.45 60.09
N GLY A 301 -19.37 35.48 60.60
CA GLY A 301 -18.82 36.83 60.69
C GLY A 301 -19.88 37.88 61.00
N GLY A 302 -20.43 37.87 62.21
CA GLY A 302 -21.36 38.89 62.65
C GLY A 302 -20.70 40.26 62.82
N VAL A 303 -21.44 41.31 62.49
CA VAL A 303 -21.25 42.66 63.04
C VAL A 303 -22.62 43.20 63.43
N VAL A 304 -22.70 43.60 64.69
CA VAL A 304 -23.85 44.18 65.39
C VAL A 304 -24.16 45.57 64.84
N TRP A 305 -25.44 45.85 64.55
CA TRP A 305 -26.00 47.20 64.68
C TRP A 305 -27.40 47.15 65.30
N ARG A 306 -27.55 47.86 66.42
CA ARG A 306 -28.82 48.16 67.09
C ARG A 306 -29.58 49.23 66.30
N GLY A 307 -30.91 49.09 66.30
CA GLY A 307 -31.81 50.23 66.50
C GLY A 307 -32.94 50.38 65.49
N GLY A 308 -34.17 50.48 66.00
CA GLY A 308 -35.18 51.37 65.40
C GLY A 308 -36.45 50.70 64.89
N ALA A 309 -37.52 50.81 65.68
CA ALA A 309 -38.89 50.42 65.37
C ALA A 309 -39.49 51.12 64.14
N ARG A 310 -40.38 50.43 63.41
CA ARG A 310 -41.83 50.75 63.28
C ARG A 310 -42.51 49.91 62.18
N GLY A 311 -43.59 49.23 62.59
CA GLY A 311 -44.91 49.21 61.93
C GLY A 311 -45.05 48.65 60.50
N GLY A 312 -45.97 47.71 60.32
CA GLY A 312 -46.60 47.48 59.00
C GLY A 312 -47.22 46.10 58.82
N ARG A 313 -48.56 46.05 58.79
CA ARG A 313 -49.40 44.91 58.42
C ARG A 313 -49.38 44.63 56.91
N GLY A 314 -49.75 43.40 56.55
CA GLY A 314 -50.26 43.01 55.22
C GLY A 314 -49.19 42.29 54.40
N GLY A 315 -49.44 41.25 53.62
CA GLY A 315 -50.66 40.59 53.15
C GLY A 315 -50.21 39.58 52.10
N GLY A 316 -50.92 38.46 51.97
CA GLY A 316 -50.53 37.33 51.12
C GLY A 316 -50.31 37.66 49.65
N GLY A 317 -49.39 36.92 49.03
CA GLY A 317 -49.19 36.88 47.58
C GLY A 317 -48.38 35.64 47.24
N VAL A 318 -49.06 34.62 46.69
CA VAL A 318 -48.43 33.44 46.08
C VAL A 318 -47.85 33.88 44.74
N SER A 319 -46.53 33.91 44.62
CA SER A 319 -45.85 34.09 43.33
C SER A 319 -45.70 32.74 42.63
N PRO A 320 -45.96 32.63 41.30
CA PRO A 320 -45.63 31.43 40.54
C PRO A 320 -44.11 31.26 40.40
N PRO A 321 -43.62 30.04 40.16
CA PRO A 321 -42.19 29.81 39.95
C PRO A 321 -41.70 30.57 38.71
N PRO A 322 -40.46 31.08 38.72
CA PRO A 322 -39.89 31.77 37.57
C PRO A 322 -39.81 30.82 36.38
N SER A 323 -40.38 31.24 35.25
CA SER A 323 -40.22 30.60 33.95
C SER A 323 -38.72 30.49 33.62
N LEU A 324 -38.27 29.28 33.31
CA LEU A 324 -36.91 29.01 32.82
C LEU A 324 -36.61 29.94 31.63
N PRO A 325 -35.40 30.54 31.56
CA PRO A 325 -35.01 31.33 30.40
C PRO A 325 -35.09 30.45 29.13
N PRO A 326 -35.50 31.01 27.98
CA PRO A 326 -35.52 30.27 26.73
C PRO A 326 -34.14 29.68 26.47
N ALA A 327 -34.09 28.39 26.13
CA ALA A 327 -32.86 27.71 25.77
C ALA A 327 -32.12 28.55 24.73
N SER A 328 -30.86 28.90 25.03
CA SER A 328 -30.00 29.59 24.08
C SER A 328 -30.05 28.84 22.74
N PRO A 329 -30.17 29.54 21.61
CA PRO A 329 -30.12 28.88 20.31
C PRO A 329 -28.84 28.05 20.22
N PRO A 330 -28.89 26.83 19.64
CA PRO A 330 -27.71 25.99 19.52
C PRO A 330 -26.59 26.79 18.84
N PRO A 331 -25.34 26.69 19.34
CA PRO A 331 -24.22 27.39 18.73
C PRO A 331 -24.17 27.03 17.24
N VAL A 332 -24.20 28.05 16.39
CA VAL A 332 -24.04 27.88 14.94
C VAL A 332 -22.72 27.15 14.73
N ALA A 333 -22.76 25.99 14.07
CA ALA A 333 -21.56 25.21 13.79
C ALA A 333 -20.55 26.12 13.07
N GLN A 334 -19.47 26.48 13.76
CA GLN A 334 -18.41 27.30 13.18
C GLN A 334 -17.68 26.43 12.16
N MET A 335 -17.79 26.84 10.89
CA MET A 335 -17.02 26.23 9.80
C MET A 335 -15.54 26.45 10.05
N SER A 336 -14.74 25.50 9.61
CA SER A 336 -13.29 25.50 9.76
C SER A 336 -12.63 25.62 8.39
N GLU A 337 -11.34 25.94 8.34
CA GLU A 337 -10.59 26.09 7.09
C GLU A 337 -9.39 25.14 7.06
N ILE A 338 -9.17 24.47 5.94
CA ILE A 338 -7.93 23.73 5.67
C ILE A 338 -7.19 24.42 4.53
N GLU A 339 -5.92 24.73 4.74
CA GLU A 339 -5.05 25.32 3.73
C GLU A 339 -3.84 24.42 3.48
N LEU A 340 -3.51 24.17 2.22
CA LEU A 340 -2.28 23.50 1.85
C LEU A 340 -1.16 24.50 1.60
N GLU A 341 -0.02 24.26 2.24
CA GLU A 341 1.19 25.04 2.00
C GLU A 341 2.06 24.42 0.91
N ASN A 342 2.81 25.27 0.20
CA ASN A 342 3.97 24.91 -0.65
C ASN A 342 3.72 23.96 -1.84
N ALA A 343 2.50 23.54 -2.12
CA ALA A 343 2.24 22.59 -3.19
C ALA A 343 2.23 23.25 -4.59
N PRO A 344 2.83 22.61 -5.62
CA PRO A 344 2.91 23.18 -6.97
C PRO A 344 1.54 23.37 -7.62
N SER A 345 1.46 24.30 -8.58
CA SER A 345 0.21 24.60 -9.32
C SER A 345 -0.33 23.43 -10.14
N GLN A 346 0.50 22.47 -10.55
CA GLN A 346 0.06 21.23 -11.24
C GLN A 346 -0.40 20.09 -10.30
N THR A 347 -0.60 20.37 -9.01
CA THR A 347 -1.11 19.38 -8.06
C THR A 347 -2.59 19.61 -7.75
N GLU A 348 -3.29 18.53 -7.43
CA GLU A 348 -4.68 18.54 -6.98
C GLU A 348 -4.73 18.13 -5.51
N PHE A 349 -5.56 18.79 -4.73
CA PHE A 349 -5.84 18.39 -3.36
C PHE A 349 -7.18 17.67 -3.28
N LEU A 350 -7.16 16.43 -2.77
CA LEU A 350 -8.37 15.71 -2.41
C LEU A 350 -8.51 15.65 -0.90
N LEU A 351 -9.65 16.14 -0.43
CA LEU A 351 -10.09 16.06 0.94
C LEU A 351 -11.20 15.01 1.02
N THR A 352 -10.99 13.94 1.79
CA THR A 352 -12.02 12.93 2.06
C THR A 352 -12.49 13.04 3.50
N ASP A 353 -13.75 13.40 3.68
CA ASP A 353 -14.41 13.34 4.98
C ASP A 353 -14.57 11.87 5.39
N LYS A 354 -13.96 11.47 6.51
CA LYS A 354 -13.99 10.07 6.98
C LYS A 354 -15.34 9.64 7.52
N GLN A 355 -16.25 10.58 7.79
CA GLN A 355 -17.60 10.32 8.28
C GLN A 355 -18.58 10.12 7.13
N THR A 356 -18.64 11.08 6.20
CA THR A 356 -19.60 11.04 5.10
C THR A 356 -19.08 10.23 3.91
N GLY A 357 -17.76 10.06 3.82
CA GLY A 357 -17.09 9.60 2.61
C GLY A 357 -17.12 10.62 1.48
N ALA A 358 -17.59 11.85 1.74
CA ALA A 358 -17.61 12.91 0.75
C ALA A 358 -16.18 13.29 0.37
N ILE A 359 -15.95 13.44 -0.94
CA ILE A 359 -14.68 13.87 -1.49
C ILE A 359 -14.88 15.28 -2.05
N SER A 360 -14.06 16.22 -1.59
CA SER A 360 -13.97 17.55 -2.20
C SER A 360 -12.57 17.75 -2.77
N SER A 361 -12.50 18.22 -4.02
CA SER A 361 -11.27 18.69 -4.64
C SER A 361 -11.10 20.18 -4.41
N ALA A 362 -9.89 20.62 -4.07
CA ALA A 362 -9.56 22.04 -4.04
C ALA A 362 -8.27 22.34 -4.78
N GLN A 363 -8.13 23.59 -5.20
CA GLN A 363 -6.89 24.10 -5.78
C GLN A 363 -5.91 24.49 -4.67
N THR A 364 -4.63 24.33 -4.99
CA THR A 364 -3.51 24.67 -4.11
C THR A 364 -3.54 26.15 -3.72
N HIS A 365 -3.21 26.46 -2.46
CA HIS A 365 -3.26 27.82 -1.86
C HIS A 365 -4.66 28.44 -1.68
N ALA A 366 -5.74 27.70 -1.94
CA ALA A 366 -7.08 28.11 -1.53
C ALA A 366 -7.45 27.46 -0.20
N ALA A 367 -7.79 28.27 0.81
CA ALA A 367 -8.41 27.76 2.03
C ALA A 367 -9.74 27.11 1.67
N THR A 368 -9.89 25.83 2.04
CA THR A 368 -11.14 25.08 1.82
C THR A 368 -11.94 25.10 3.10
N THR A 369 -13.14 25.67 3.03
CA THR A 369 -14.07 25.67 4.16
C THR A 369 -14.69 24.29 4.34
N VAL A 370 -14.57 23.72 5.53
CA VAL A 370 -14.98 22.36 5.87
C VAL A 370 -15.75 22.34 7.18
N SER A 371 -16.59 21.33 7.36
CA SER A 371 -17.17 21.07 8.68
C SER A 371 -16.10 20.53 9.64
N PRO A 372 -16.20 20.74 10.94
CA PRO A 372 -15.30 20.11 11.91
C PRO A 372 -15.37 18.58 11.79
N GLY A 373 -14.25 17.88 11.91
CA GLY A 373 -14.22 16.43 11.75
C GLY A 373 -12.87 15.84 11.37
N SER A 374 -12.86 14.53 11.13
CA SER A 374 -11.68 13.78 10.69
C SER A 374 -11.61 13.67 9.18
N TYR A 375 -10.47 14.04 8.62
CA TYR A 375 -10.25 14.08 7.18
C TYR A 375 -9.02 13.29 6.76
N THR A 376 -9.10 12.71 5.56
CA THR A 376 -7.92 12.23 4.85
C THR A 376 -7.57 13.23 3.76
N LEU A 377 -6.38 13.83 3.90
CA LEU A 377 -5.77 14.71 2.94
C LEU A 377 -4.96 13.88 1.94
N LYS A 378 -5.13 14.12 0.65
CA LYS A 378 -4.31 13.50 -0.42
C LYS A 378 -3.86 14.58 -1.39
N LEU A 379 -2.54 14.70 -1.58
CA LEU A 379 -1.96 15.48 -2.66
C LEU A 379 -1.82 14.58 -3.89
N ARG A 380 -2.44 14.96 -5.00
CA ARG A 380 -2.34 14.26 -6.28
C ARG A 380 -1.49 15.05 -7.25
N GLU A 381 -0.64 14.36 -7.98
CA GLU A 381 0.10 14.91 -9.10
C GLU A 381 -0.07 13.97 -10.29
N GLY A 382 -0.58 14.51 -11.41
CA GLY A 382 -0.94 13.70 -12.57
C GLY A 382 -1.81 12.50 -12.17
N GLY A 383 -2.88 12.72 -11.41
CA GLY A 383 -3.81 11.67 -10.96
C GLY A 383 -3.26 10.67 -9.92
N ILE A 384 -2.02 10.78 -9.49
CA ILE A 384 -1.40 9.88 -8.50
C ILE A 384 -1.27 10.58 -7.15
N THR A 385 -1.76 9.93 -6.09
CA THR A 385 -1.50 10.39 -4.73
C THR A 385 -0.02 10.29 -4.42
N VAL A 386 0.66 11.43 -4.29
CA VAL A 386 2.09 11.54 -3.96
C VAL A 386 2.31 11.74 -2.46
N ALA A 387 1.31 12.25 -1.73
CA ALA A 387 1.32 12.39 -0.29
C ALA A 387 -0.08 12.19 0.29
N SER A 388 -0.17 11.69 1.52
CA SER A 388 -1.43 11.61 2.24
C SER A 388 -1.21 11.80 3.74
N ARG A 389 -2.14 12.47 4.41
CA ARG A 389 -2.13 12.70 5.85
C ARG A 389 -3.54 12.63 6.41
N GLU A 390 -3.72 11.95 7.54
CA GLU A 390 -4.97 12.07 8.31
C GLU A 390 -4.88 13.30 9.21
N VAL A 391 -5.93 14.10 9.27
CA VAL A 391 -6.02 15.30 10.12
C VAL A 391 -7.37 15.35 10.82
N VAL A 392 -7.40 16.01 11.98
CA VAL A 392 -8.63 16.32 12.71
C VAL A 392 -8.75 17.84 12.74
N VAL A 393 -9.91 18.36 12.31
CA VAL A 393 -10.19 19.79 12.25
C VAL A 393 -11.22 20.14 13.31
N LYS A 394 -10.86 21.02 14.23
CA LYS A 394 -11.72 21.49 15.32
C LYS A 394 -12.65 22.63 14.84
N PRO A 395 -13.78 22.88 15.51
CA PRO A 395 -14.67 24.00 15.20
C PRO A 395 -13.96 25.35 15.17
N GLY A 396 -14.12 26.11 14.08
CA GLY A 396 -13.52 27.44 13.89
C GLY A 396 -12.00 27.45 13.68
N GLU A 397 -11.36 26.27 13.59
CA GLU A 397 -9.91 26.15 13.36
C GLU A 397 -9.55 26.46 11.91
N ARG A 398 -8.43 27.16 11.71
CA ARG A 398 -7.73 27.23 10.42
C ARG A 398 -6.49 26.36 10.50
N LEU A 399 -6.51 25.22 9.82
CA LEU A 399 -5.44 24.24 9.81
C LEU A 399 -4.61 24.37 8.53
N ALA A 400 -3.37 24.83 8.66
CA ALA A 400 -2.38 24.79 7.60
C ALA A 400 -1.66 23.44 7.59
N VAL A 401 -1.56 22.79 6.42
CA VAL A 401 -0.90 21.50 6.27
C VAL A 401 0.09 21.54 5.13
N ASP A 402 1.36 21.23 5.44
CA ASP A 402 2.36 20.90 4.44
C ASP A 402 2.36 19.38 4.20
N LEU A 403 1.97 18.96 2.99
CA LEU A 403 2.02 17.56 2.55
C LEU A 403 3.34 17.19 1.86
N LEU A 404 4.21 18.17 1.62
CA LEU A 404 5.55 18.01 1.05
C LEU A 404 6.63 17.92 2.11
N GLU A 405 6.30 18.06 3.39
CA GLU A 405 7.23 17.77 4.48
C GLU A 405 7.63 16.27 4.42
N ARG A 406 8.93 16.00 4.22
CA ARG A 406 9.49 14.65 4.09
C ARG A 406 10.63 14.42 5.08
N PRO A 407 10.89 13.15 5.48
CA PRO A 407 12.12 12.77 6.16
C PRO A 407 13.36 13.19 5.35
N ALA A 408 14.46 13.47 6.04
CA ALA A 408 15.72 13.80 5.40
C ALA A 408 16.32 12.57 4.71
N SER A 409 16.37 12.59 3.38
CA SER A 409 17.05 11.57 2.56
C SER A 409 18.27 12.15 1.88
N ALA A 410 19.45 11.65 2.24
CA ALA A 410 20.72 12.10 1.67
C ALA A 410 20.80 11.86 0.15
N VAL A 411 20.16 10.80 -0.34
CA VAL A 411 20.11 10.48 -1.77
C VAL A 411 19.29 11.53 -2.51
N HIS A 412 18.05 11.79 -2.08
CA HIS A 412 17.20 12.79 -2.70
C HIS A 412 17.83 14.18 -2.64
N GLN A 413 18.38 14.58 -1.50
CA GLN A 413 19.06 15.88 -1.33
C GLN A 413 20.25 16.02 -2.29
N SER A 414 21.08 14.99 -2.42
CA SER A 414 22.23 15.04 -3.33
C SER A 414 21.82 15.11 -4.81
N ILE A 415 20.74 14.43 -5.20
CA ILE A 415 20.18 14.52 -6.56
C ILE A 415 19.65 15.93 -6.81
N LEU A 416 18.85 16.47 -5.89
CA LEU A 416 18.31 17.83 -5.99
C LEU A 416 19.43 18.85 -6.11
N LEU A 417 20.41 18.82 -5.19
CA LEU A 417 21.57 19.71 -5.25
C LEU A 417 22.30 19.62 -6.59
N THR A 418 22.46 18.41 -7.14
CA THR A 418 23.15 18.23 -8.42
C THR A 418 22.33 18.74 -9.61
N VAL A 419 21.00 18.65 -9.55
CA VAL A 419 20.08 19.07 -10.62
C VAL A 419 19.75 20.56 -10.56
N THR A 420 19.38 21.06 -9.39
CA THR A 420 18.88 22.43 -9.19
C THR A 420 19.98 23.40 -8.75
N GLY A 421 21.06 22.91 -8.15
CA GLY A 421 22.07 23.76 -7.49
C GLY A 421 21.58 24.39 -6.19
N ASP A 422 20.41 24.00 -5.69
CA ASP A 422 19.76 24.59 -4.51
C ASP A 422 19.47 23.53 -3.44
N GLU A 423 20.17 23.64 -2.31
CA GLU A 423 20.01 22.75 -1.14
C GLU A 423 18.66 22.93 -0.42
N THR A 424 17.97 24.05 -0.66
CA THR A 424 16.69 24.37 -0.03
C THR A 424 15.48 23.91 -0.84
N SER A 425 15.70 23.48 -2.09
CA SER A 425 14.61 23.04 -2.96
C SER A 425 13.91 21.82 -2.39
N ARG A 426 12.58 21.91 -2.26
CA ARG A 426 11.70 20.79 -1.86
C ARG A 426 10.98 20.16 -3.04
N LEU A 427 11.26 20.61 -4.26
CA LEU A 427 10.62 20.12 -5.48
C LEU A 427 11.69 19.78 -6.50
N ALA A 428 11.54 18.64 -7.15
CA ALA A 428 12.44 18.28 -8.23
C ALA A 428 12.01 18.98 -9.52
N ASP A 429 12.88 19.76 -10.13
CA ASP A 429 12.61 20.42 -11.41
C ASP A 429 13.61 19.91 -12.46
N PHE A 430 13.29 18.74 -13.02
CA PHE A 430 14.20 18.04 -13.93
C PHE A 430 14.19 18.59 -15.35
N SER A 431 13.12 19.22 -15.83
CA SER A 431 13.06 19.73 -17.20
C SER A 431 11.94 20.74 -17.36
N GLU A 432 12.18 21.67 -18.27
CA GLU A 432 11.26 22.65 -18.83
C GLU A 432 9.98 21.99 -19.37
N GLN A 433 10.05 20.73 -19.82
CA GLN A 433 8.90 19.97 -20.30
C GLN A 433 7.96 19.48 -19.18
N LEU A 434 8.46 19.37 -17.95
CA LEU A 434 7.75 18.77 -16.83
C LEU A 434 7.33 19.79 -15.77
N GLY A 435 8.12 20.86 -15.62
CA GLY A 435 8.03 21.77 -14.48
C GLY A 435 8.41 21.08 -13.16
N PRO A 436 8.17 21.75 -12.01
CA PRO A 436 8.41 21.17 -10.70
C PRO A 436 7.64 19.85 -10.47
N ILE A 437 8.20 18.94 -9.71
CA ILE A 437 7.62 17.62 -9.44
C ILE A 437 7.54 17.43 -7.93
N ALA A 438 6.33 17.23 -7.42
CA ALA A 438 6.03 16.90 -6.03
C ALA A 438 6.20 15.40 -5.72
N ASN A 439 6.18 14.55 -6.75
CA ASN A 439 6.41 13.13 -6.59
C ASN A 439 7.86 12.83 -6.17
N TRP A 440 8.01 12.22 -4.98
CA TRP A 440 9.28 11.87 -4.35
C TRP A 440 9.70 10.41 -4.60
N ASP A 441 9.10 9.74 -5.58
CA ASP A 441 9.50 8.40 -5.98
C ASP A 441 10.86 8.45 -6.70
N LEU A 442 11.89 7.95 -6.03
CA LEU A 442 13.24 7.88 -6.55
C LEU A 442 13.33 7.08 -7.87
N SER A 443 12.43 6.11 -8.09
CA SER A 443 12.38 5.34 -9.33
C SER A 443 11.97 6.22 -10.51
N LEU A 444 11.05 7.16 -10.29
CA LEU A 444 10.67 8.17 -11.28
C LEU A 444 11.85 9.12 -11.55
N TRP A 445 12.54 9.56 -10.50
CA TRP A 445 13.67 10.49 -10.65
C TRP A 445 14.78 9.85 -11.49
N LEU A 446 15.21 8.64 -11.14
CA LEU A 446 16.21 7.90 -11.91
C LEU A 446 15.75 7.66 -13.35
N ALA A 447 14.46 7.37 -13.57
CA ALA A 447 13.93 7.17 -14.90
C ALA A 447 14.07 8.42 -15.78
N LEU A 448 13.78 9.60 -15.23
CA LEU A 448 13.95 10.88 -15.92
C LEU A 448 15.42 11.20 -16.20
N LEU A 449 16.29 11.03 -15.19
CA LEU A 449 17.72 11.25 -15.31
C LEU A 449 18.33 10.38 -16.42
N GLY A 450 18.06 9.08 -16.40
CA GLY A 450 18.64 8.16 -17.38
C GLY A 450 18.05 8.29 -18.77
N ALA A 451 16.73 8.47 -18.89
CA ALA A 451 16.10 8.64 -20.18
C ALA A 451 16.57 9.92 -20.88
N SER A 452 16.90 10.98 -20.13
CA SER A 452 17.46 12.23 -20.70
C SER A 452 18.74 12.02 -21.51
N ARG A 453 19.46 10.90 -21.29
CA ARG A 453 20.67 10.53 -22.02
C ARG A 453 20.41 9.67 -23.26
N ILE A 454 19.23 9.09 -23.36
CA ILE A 454 18.87 8.11 -24.39
C ILE A 454 18.01 8.75 -25.49
N VAL A 455 16.93 9.42 -25.07
CA VAL A 455 15.81 9.79 -25.95
C VAL A 455 16.03 11.07 -26.73
N ALA A 456 17.01 11.88 -26.34
CA ALA A 456 17.43 13.09 -27.02
C ALA A 456 18.93 13.37 -26.76
N PRO A 457 19.57 14.27 -27.53
CA PRO A 457 20.91 14.73 -27.21
C PRO A 457 20.97 15.35 -25.81
N PRO A 458 22.05 15.16 -25.03
CA PRO A 458 22.18 15.72 -23.68
C PRO A 458 21.88 17.22 -23.56
N ALA A 459 22.27 18.01 -24.56
CA ALA A 459 22.06 19.46 -24.57
C ALA A 459 20.58 19.88 -24.77
N HIS A 460 19.69 18.93 -25.06
CA HIS A 460 18.26 19.21 -25.26
C HIS A 460 17.53 19.55 -23.95
N PHE A 461 18.05 19.06 -22.81
CA PHE A 461 17.47 19.31 -21.49
C PHE A 461 18.45 20.15 -20.68
N GLU A 462 18.25 21.46 -20.63
CA GLU A 462 19.20 22.41 -20.04
C GLU A 462 19.53 22.04 -18.58
N LYS A 463 18.50 21.71 -17.78
CA LYS A 463 18.63 21.30 -16.37
C LYS A 463 19.28 19.94 -16.14
N LEU A 464 19.40 19.08 -17.16
CA LEU A 464 19.96 17.73 -17.00
C LEU A 464 21.23 17.53 -17.81
N GLY A 465 21.54 18.40 -18.77
CA GLY A 465 22.63 18.20 -19.72
C GLY A 465 23.99 18.08 -19.03
N HIS A 466 24.20 18.82 -17.94
CA HIS A 466 25.45 18.89 -17.18
C HIS A 466 25.73 17.69 -16.28
N LEU A 467 24.74 16.82 -16.01
CA LEU A 467 24.95 15.73 -15.06
C LEU A 467 26.04 14.76 -15.58
N PRO A 468 26.86 14.17 -14.69
CA PRO A 468 28.01 13.35 -15.09
C PRO A 468 27.60 11.90 -15.43
N LEU A 469 26.55 11.73 -16.24
CA LEU A 469 26.01 10.43 -16.67
C LEU A 469 26.57 10.01 -18.03
N ALA A 470 26.50 8.71 -18.32
CA ALA A 470 26.94 8.15 -19.59
C ALA A 470 26.13 8.71 -20.77
N ASN A 471 26.80 8.86 -21.91
CA ASN A 471 26.16 9.15 -23.20
C ASN A 471 26.15 7.89 -24.09
N PHE A 472 25.47 8.00 -25.23
CA PHE A 472 25.21 6.87 -26.13
C PHE A 472 25.59 7.15 -27.59
N GLU A 473 26.32 8.24 -27.86
CA GLU A 473 26.71 8.63 -29.23
C GLU A 473 27.64 7.60 -29.89
N ASP A 474 28.37 6.84 -29.08
CA ASP A 474 29.31 5.78 -29.48
C ASP A 474 28.63 4.46 -29.85
N ILE A 475 27.31 4.32 -29.65
CA ILE A 475 26.58 3.08 -29.96
C ILE A 475 26.41 2.91 -31.48
N ALA A 476 26.78 1.73 -31.99
CA ALA A 476 26.65 1.42 -33.41
C ALA A 476 25.24 0.97 -33.78
N LYS A 477 24.92 1.07 -35.08
CA LYS A 477 23.65 0.59 -35.63
C LYS A 477 23.51 -0.92 -35.37
N GLY A 478 22.37 -1.30 -34.81
CA GLY A 478 22.01 -2.70 -34.53
C GLY A 478 22.37 -3.17 -33.12
N ASP A 479 23.20 -2.42 -32.39
CA ASP A 479 23.52 -2.73 -31.00
C ASP A 479 22.32 -2.49 -30.08
N ALA A 480 22.37 -3.15 -28.91
CA ALA A 480 21.36 -3.05 -27.85
C ALA A 480 22.05 -2.86 -26.50
N PRO A 481 22.50 -1.63 -26.15
CA PRO A 481 23.14 -1.39 -24.86
C PRO A 481 22.16 -1.63 -23.70
N VAL A 482 22.69 -2.14 -22.59
CA VAL A 482 22.01 -2.18 -21.30
C VAL A 482 22.53 -1.02 -20.46
N TYR A 483 21.60 -0.21 -19.94
CA TYR A 483 21.90 0.92 -19.08
C TYR A 483 21.15 0.79 -17.76
N VAL A 484 21.84 1.01 -16.66
CA VAL A 484 21.31 0.86 -15.32
C VAL A 484 21.61 2.12 -14.53
N LEU A 485 20.58 2.69 -13.91
CA LEU A 485 20.73 3.62 -12.80
C LEU A 485 20.15 2.99 -11.54
N ALA A 486 20.92 3.01 -10.46
CA ALA A 486 20.47 2.46 -9.20
C ALA A 486 20.70 3.45 -8.06
N ALA A 487 19.80 3.49 -7.09
CA ALA A 487 19.93 4.35 -5.92
C ALA A 487 19.50 3.64 -4.64
N PHE A 488 20.26 3.85 -3.57
CA PHE A 488 20.08 3.13 -2.30
C PHE A 488 19.99 4.13 -1.16
N GLU A 489 18.82 4.24 -0.53
CA GLU A 489 18.62 5.13 0.63
C GLU A 489 19.21 4.53 1.90
N ARG A 490 19.28 3.20 1.98
CA ARG A 490 20.02 2.51 3.02
C ARG A 490 21.52 2.56 2.70
N ALA A 491 22.37 2.59 3.73
CA ALA A 491 23.83 2.61 3.59
C ALA A 491 24.44 1.30 3.01
N GLU A 492 23.66 0.49 2.31
CA GLU A 492 24.11 -0.70 1.61
C GLU A 492 24.68 -0.31 0.25
N GLU A 493 25.92 -0.72 -0.04
CA GLU A 493 26.56 -0.43 -1.32
C GLU A 493 26.12 -1.44 -2.39
N LEU A 494 25.87 -0.95 -3.62
CA LEU A 494 25.77 -1.82 -4.79
C LEU A 494 27.16 -2.29 -5.18
N ASN A 495 27.48 -3.52 -4.79
CA ASN A 495 28.82 -4.08 -4.95
C ASN A 495 29.12 -4.42 -6.41
N ARG A 496 28.20 -5.14 -7.06
CA ARG A 496 28.40 -5.65 -8.42
C ARG A 496 27.09 -5.73 -9.20
N ILE A 497 27.19 -5.55 -10.51
CA ILE A 497 26.14 -5.80 -11.48
C ILE A 497 26.65 -6.87 -12.44
N GLY A 498 25.82 -7.89 -12.70
CA GLY A 498 26.12 -9.00 -13.59
C GLY A 498 25.22 -8.97 -14.80
N LEU A 499 25.78 -9.14 -15.99
CA LEU A 499 25.00 -9.28 -17.22
C LEU A 499 25.37 -10.58 -17.93
N GLY A 500 24.38 -11.37 -18.33
CA GLY A 500 24.58 -12.67 -18.98
C GLY A 500 23.51 -12.99 -20.02
N ALA A 501 23.85 -13.82 -21.01
CA ALA A 501 22.88 -14.40 -21.95
C ALA A 501 22.21 -15.67 -21.39
N GLY A 502 22.60 -16.12 -20.20
CA GLY A 502 22.09 -17.29 -19.50
C GLY A 502 22.54 -17.26 -18.04
N THR A 503 22.60 -18.42 -17.38
CA THR A 503 22.93 -18.52 -15.94
C THR A 503 24.33 -18.03 -15.57
N ASN A 504 25.24 -17.96 -16.55
CA ASN A 504 26.57 -17.36 -16.38
C ASN A 504 26.49 -15.84 -16.60
N VAL A 505 26.74 -15.06 -15.55
CA VAL A 505 26.76 -13.59 -15.62
C VAL A 505 28.18 -13.04 -15.49
N SER A 506 28.50 -12.02 -16.28
CA SER A 506 29.74 -11.27 -16.19
C SER A 506 29.58 -10.16 -15.15
N TRP A 507 30.15 -10.38 -13.96
CA TRP A 507 30.03 -9.48 -12.82
C TRP A 507 31.04 -8.33 -12.86
N GLN A 508 30.56 -7.09 -12.88
CA GLN A 508 31.34 -5.86 -12.92
C GLN A 508 31.00 -4.95 -11.73
N LYS A 509 31.92 -4.06 -11.35
CA LYS A 509 31.65 -3.05 -10.33
C LYS A 509 30.96 -1.84 -10.98
N PRO A 510 29.79 -1.39 -10.48
CA PRO A 510 29.14 -0.21 -11.01
C PRO A 510 29.93 1.07 -10.69
N ARG A 511 29.75 2.10 -11.50
CA ARG A 511 30.34 3.43 -11.31
C ARG A 511 29.48 4.22 -10.31
N LYS A 512 30.08 4.79 -9.26
CA LYS A 512 29.37 5.78 -8.42
C LYS A 512 29.21 7.08 -9.21
N VAL A 513 28.01 7.67 -9.21
CA VAL A 513 27.75 8.92 -9.92
C VAL A 513 28.28 10.09 -9.09
N GLN A 514 29.14 10.92 -9.70
CA GLN A 514 29.74 12.05 -9.01
C GLN A 514 28.66 13.08 -8.61
N GLY A 515 28.70 13.55 -7.36
CA GLY A 515 27.73 14.52 -6.81
C GLY A 515 26.44 13.90 -6.28
N MET A 516 26.12 12.65 -6.62
CA MET A 516 24.88 11.99 -6.21
C MET A 516 25.18 10.83 -5.25
N VAL A 517 24.98 11.09 -3.96
CA VAL A 517 25.21 10.11 -2.89
C VAL A 517 24.30 8.91 -3.06
N GLY A 518 24.86 7.70 -2.96
CA GLY A 518 24.09 6.46 -3.05
C GLY A 518 23.60 6.12 -4.47
N VAL A 519 23.97 6.90 -5.49
CA VAL A 519 23.59 6.66 -6.89
C VAL A 519 24.73 5.99 -7.66
N TYR A 520 24.36 4.94 -8.38
CA TYR A 520 25.25 4.08 -9.16
C TYR A 520 24.79 4.01 -10.60
N GLU A 521 25.75 3.88 -11.50
CA GLU A 521 25.53 3.76 -12.93
C GLU A 521 26.29 2.55 -13.50
N PHE A 522 25.67 1.88 -14.46
CA PHE A 522 26.30 0.86 -15.26
C PHE A 522 25.80 0.91 -16.70
N ARG A 523 26.72 0.73 -17.64
CA ARG A 523 26.46 0.73 -19.08
C ARG A 523 27.30 -0.35 -19.74
N GLU A 524 26.66 -1.23 -20.50
CA GLU A 524 27.34 -2.26 -21.29
C GLU A 524 26.71 -2.38 -22.68
N ILE A 525 27.55 -2.39 -23.72
CA ILE A 525 27.09 -2.59 -25.11
C ILE A 525 26.89 -4.09 -25.32
N THR A 526 25.69 -4.49 -25.77
CA THR A 526 25.39 -5.90 -26.03
C THR A 526 24.73 -6.12 -27.38
N ALA A 527 24.78 -7.37 -27.84
CA ALA A 527 23.97 -7.82 -28.97
C ALA A 527 22.49 -7.95 -28.54
N PRO A 528 21.53 -7.69 -29.46
CA PRO A 528 20.11 -7.91 -29.22
C PRO A 528 19.76 -9.32 -28.74
N GLY A 529 18.68 -9.45 -27.98
CA GLY A 529 18.16 -10.71 -27.46
C GLY A 529 17.92 -10.73 -25.95
N PRO A 530 17.38 -11.83 -25.42
CA PRO A 530 17.13 -12.00 -23.99
C PRO A 530 18.44 -12.03 -23.19
N ARG A 531 18.39 -11.48 -21.98
CA ARG A 531 19.51 -11.40 -21.04
C ARG A 531 19.02 -11.55 -19.60
N LEU A 532 19.94 -11.84 -18.71
CA LEU A 532 19.75 -11.81 -17.27
C LEU A 532 20.60 -10.70 -16.67
N LEU A 533 19.94 -9.77 -15.98
CA LEU A 533 20.56 -8.65 -15.26
C LEU A 533 20.53 -8.95 -13.77
N SER A 534 21.70 -9.08 -13.15
CA SER A 534 21.85 -9.48 -11.75
C SER A 534 22.48 -8.37 -10.91
N PHE A 535 22.04 -8.24 -9.67
CA PHE A 535 22.51 -7.23 -8.73
C PHE A 535 22.99 -7.88 -7.45
N LYS A 536 24.23 -7.56 -7.05
CA LYS A 536 24.81 -7.91 -5.76
C LYS A 536 24.85 -6.65 -4.90
N ILE A 537 23.92 -6.56 -3.96
CA ILE A 537 23.78 -5.44 -3.02
C ILE A 537 24.36 -5.90 -1.68
N GLY A 538 25.29 -5.16 -1.08
CA GLY A 538 25.86 -5.52 0.23
C GLY A 538 26.27 -7.00 0.35
N ALA A 539 25.96 -7.61 1.50
CA ALA A 539 26.18 -9.04 1.76
C ALA A 539 25.09 -9.94 1.15
N HIS A 540 24.07 -9.36 0.52
CA HIS A 540 22.82 -10.01 0.17
C HIS A 540 22.95 -10.98 -1.00
N ALA A 541 22.18 -12.07 -1.01
CA ALA A 541 22.12 -12.95 -2.17
C ALA A 541 21.66 -12.15 -3.42
N PRO A 542 22.24 -12.43 -4.60
CA PRO A 542 21.90 -11.69 -5.81
C PRO A 542 20.40 -11.73 -6.15
N VAL A 543 19.88 -10.62 -6.66
CA VAL A 543 18.59 -10.59 -7.36
C VAL A 543 18.84 -10.51 -8.85
N THR A 544 18.14 -11.31 -9.64
CA THR A 544 18.33 -11.44 -11.09
C THR A 544 17.02 -11.19 -11.80
N PHE A 545 17.02 -10.34 -12.82
CA PHE A 545 15.84 -9.97 -13.61
C PHE A 545 16.00 -10.47 -15.05
N ALA A 546 14.91 -10.94 -15.64
CA ALA A 546 14.82 -11.09 -17.09
C ALA A 546 14.75 -9.69 -17.73
N VAL A 547 15.64 -9.45 -18.70
CA VAL A 547 15.65 -8.23 -19.52
C VAL A 547 15.84 -8.62 -20.99
N CYS A 548 15.51 -7.73 -21.93
CA CYS A 548 15.67 -7.98 -23.36
C CYS A 548 16.36 -6.80 -24.02
N GLY A 549 17.36 -7.05 -24.88
CA GLY A 549 17.98 -6.05 -25.74
C GLY A 549 17.32 -6.01 -27.12
N LEU A 550 16.92 -4.84 -27.59
CA LEU A 550 16.39 -4.64 -28.95
C LEU A 550 17.34 -3.75 -29.78
N PRO A 551 17.48 -4.01 -31.09
CA PRO A 551 18.42 -3.27 -31.91
C PRO A 551 18.07 -1.78 -31.98
N ASN A 552 19.10 -0.92 -31.90
CA ASN A 552 18.99 0.55 -31.91
C ASN A 552 18.21 1.12 -30.71
N ARG A 553 18.08 0.35 -29.63
CA ARG A 553 17.41 0.74 -28.38
C ARG A 553 18.33 0.46 -27.20
N ALA A 554 18.20 1.27 -26.17
CA ALA A 554 18.78 0.96 -24.87
C ALA A 554 17.75 0.23 -24.01
N THR A 555 18.16 -0.90 -23.45
CA THR A 555 17.46 -1.50 -22.30
C THR A 555 17.84 -0.69 -21.08
N PHE A 556 16.97 0.20 -20.67
CA PHE A 556 17.19 1.05 -19.52
C PHE A 556 16.47 0.46 -18.30
N PHE A 557 17.19 0.33 -17.19
CA PHE A 557 16.72 -0.28 -15.97
C PHE A 557 16.97 0.66 -14.80
N THR A 558 15.96 0.88 -13.96
CA THR A 558 16.15 1.59 -12.68
C THR A 558 15.98 0.61 -11.53
N LEU A 559 16.88 0.66 -10.54
CA LEU A 559 16.76 -0.11 -9.30
C LEU A 559 16.87 0.81 -8.09
N VAL A 560 15.83 0.84 -7.27
CA VAL A 560 15.80 1.66 -6.06
C VAL A 560 15.69 0.75 -4.84
N GLN A 561 16.43 1.07 -3.78
CA GLN A 561 16.19 0.55 -2.44
C GLN A 561 15.71 1.69 -1.53
N ASP A 562 14.50 1.56 -0.98
CA ASP A 562 13.94 2.53 -0.03
C ASP A 562 14.59 2.41 1.36
N GLU A 563 14.24 3.33 2.27
CA GLU A 563 14.70 3.32 3.66
C GLU A 563 14.37 2.03 4.43
N GLN A 564 13.31 1.31 4.03
CA GLN A 564 12.91 0.04 4.63
C GLN A 564 13.60 -1.16 3.98
N GLY A 565 14.46 -0.93 2.98
CA GLY A 565 15.18 -1.96 2.25
C GLY A 565 14.38 -2.62 1.13
N ASN A 566 13.17 -2.15 0.81
CA ASN A 566 12.39 -2.72 -0.29
C ASN A 566 13.01 -2.30 -1.63
N LEU A 567 13.03 -3.24 -2.57
CA LEU A 567 13.53 -2.99 -3.92
C LEU A 567 12.37 -2.65 -4.86
N ALA A 568 12.52 -1.54 -5.60
CA ALA A 568 11.67 -1.19 -6.72
C ALA A 568 12.49 -1.21 -8.01
N ALA A 569 11.96 -1.87 -9.03
CA ALA A 569 12.60 -1.98 -10.33
C ALA A 569 11.67 -1.51 -11.44
N HIS A 570 12.19 -0.75 -12.40
CA HIS A 570 11.49 -0.40 -13.65
C HIS A 570 12.37 -0.74 -14.85
N GLN A 571 11.73 -1.15 -15.95
CA GLN A 571 12.39 -1.50 -17.21
C GLN A 571 11.82 -0.68 -18.36
N TYR A 572 12.70 -0.28 -19.27
CA TYR A 572 12.34 0.48 -20.46
C TYR A 572 13.14 0.00 -21.67
N LEU A 573 12.53 0.03 -22.85
CA LEU A 573 13.20 -0.24 -24.13
C LEU A 573 13.17 1.00 -25.01
N LEU A 574 14.01 1.99 -24.65
CA LEU A 574 13.99 3.33 -25.21
C LEU A 574 14.80 3.43 -26.51
N PRO A 575 14.30 4.09 -27.56
CA PRO A 575 15.06 4.28 -28.79
C PRO A 575 16.21 5.26 -28.56
N LEU A 576 17.40 4.88 -29.04
CA LEU A 576 18.57 5.76 -29.04
C LEU A 576 18.35 6.87 -30.07
N HIS A 577 18.37 8.14 -29.64
CA HIS A 577 17.95 9.26 -30.48
C HIS A 577 18.70 9.34 -31.82
N HIS A 578 20.03 9.16 -31.83
CA HIS A 578 20.85 9.24 -33.04
C HIS A 578 20.64 8.04 -34.00
N LEU A 579 20.09 6.93 -33.49
CA LEU A 579 19.79 5.72 -34.26
C LEU A 579 18.31 5.58 -34.63
N GLN A 580 17.43 6.52 -34.23
CA GLN A 580 15.99 6.45 -34.56
C GLN A 580 15.72 6.32 -36.07
N LYS A 581 16.59 6.89 -36.91
CA LYS A 581 16.52 6.77 -38.37
C LYS A 581 16.62 5.33 -38.88
N HIS A 582 17.19 4.41 -38.09
CA HIS A 582 17.38 2.99 -38.41
C HIS A 582 16.28 2.08 -37.87
N LEU A 583 15.31 2.61 -37.14
CA LEU A 583 14.14 1.86 -36.72
C LEU A 583 13.25 1.53 -37.94
N ASP A 584 12.41 0.50 -37.78
CA ASP A 584 11.40 0.17 -38.79
C ASP A 584 10.58 1.43 -39.16
N PRO A 585 10.33 1.71 -40.45
CA PRO A 585 9.63 2.91 -40.89
C PRO A 585 8.28 3.14 -40.19
N PHE A 586 7.55 2.06 -39.89
CA PHE A 586 6.28 2.11 -39.19
C PHE A 586 6.44 2.54 -37.73
N VAL A 587 7.47 2.04 -37.04
CA VAL A 587 7.81 2.47 -35.68
C VAL A 587 8.27 3.92 -35.68
N ARG A 588 9.15 4.30 -36.62
CA ARG A 588 9.68 5.66 -36.73
C ARG A 588 8.59 6.70 -36.98
N ALA A 589 7.62 6.42 -37.86
CA ALA A 589 6.50 7.32 -38.12
C ALA A 589 5.66 7.62 -36.87
N ARG A 590 5.69 6.72 -35.88
CA ARG A 590 4.93 6.85 -34.63
C ARG A 590 5.69 7.56 -33.51
N LEU A 591 6.99 7.77 -33.66
CA LEU A 591 7.79 8.55 -32.70
C LEU A 591 7.54 10.07 -32.76
N GLY A 592 6.87 10.57 -33.81
CA GLY A 592 6.72 12.02 -34.05
C GLY A 592 6.06 12.81 -32.91
N GLN A 593 5.06 12.25 -32.23
CA GLN A 593 4.44 12.90 -31.06
C GLN A 593 5.32 12.80 -29.81
N PHE A 594 6.03 11.69 -29.64
CA PHE A 594 6.96 11.46 -28.53
C PHE A 594 8.19 12.39 -28.60
N ASN A 595 8.68 12.68 -29.80
CA ASN A 595 9.85 13.54 -30.00
C ASN A 595 9.61 14.99 -29.53
N ASN A 596 8.36 15.41 -29.34
CA ASN A 596 8.04 16.76 -28.85
C ASN A 596 8.16 16.88 -27.32
N ALA A 597 7.92 15.81 -26.57
CA ALA A 597 7.94 15.83 -25.10
C ALA A 597 8.38 14.47 -24.51
N PRO A 598 9.60 13.97 -24.82
CA PRO A 598 9.99 12.61 -24.50
C PRO A 598 10.08 12.34 -22.99
N LEU A 599 10.46 13.32 -22.16
CA LEU A 599 10.50 13.13 -20.71
C LEU A 599 9.10 13.08 -20.07
N ARG A 600 8.10 13.73 -20.67
CA ARG A 600 6.70 13.59 -20.24
C ARG A 600 6.19 12.16 -20.51
N ALA A 601 6.56 11.58 -21.64
CA ALA A 601 6.26 10.18 -21.91
C ALA A 601 6.95 9.26 -20.89
N VAL A 602 8.26 9.46 -20.63
CA VAL A 602 9.00 8.66 -19.64
C VAL A 602 8.42 8.76 -18.24
N ARG A 603 8.07 9.97 -17.79
CA ARG A 603 7.36 10.17 -16.51
C ARG A 603 6.13 9.27 -16.46
N THR A 604 5.32 9.29 -17.51
CA THR A 604 4.08 8.52 -17.51
C THR A 604 4.32 7.01 -17.56
N MET A 605 5.36 6.56 -18.28
CA MET A 605 5.78 5.15 -18.28
C MET A 605 6.20 4.69 -16.88
N ALA A 606 6.99 5.49 -16.16
CA ALA A 606 7.40 5.20 -14.79
C ALA A 606 6.20 5.13 -13.84
N LEU A 607 5.27 6.07 -13.95
CA LEU A 607 4.05 6.10 -13.14
C LEU A 607 3.10 4.93 -13.44
N ALA A 608 3.00 4.52 -14.71
CA ALA A 608 2.22 3.35 -15.10
C ALA A 608 2.85 2.05 -14.58
N GLN A 609 4.18 1.90 -14.65
CA GLN A 609 4.90 0.78 -14.03
C GLN A 609 4.68 0.74 -12.51
N TYR A 610 4.72 1.90 -11.84
CA TYR A 610 4.41 2.00 -10.41
C TYR A 610 2.98 1.52 -10.09
N LYS A 611 1.98 1.92 -10.89
CA LYS A 611 0.59 1.46 -10.72
C LYS A 611 0.46 -0.04 -10.94
N PHE A 612 1.06 -0.55 -12.01
CA PHE A 612 1.04 -1.96 -12.37
C PHE A 612 1.67 -2.85 -11.28
N ALA A 613 2.80 -2.41 -10.72
CA ALA A 613 3.48 -3.09 -9.61
C ALA A 613 2.59 -3.25 -8.37
N ARG A 614 1.69 -2.29 -8.13
CA ARG A 614 0.76 -2.28 -6.98
C ARG A 614 -0.59 -2.90 -7.29
N LEU A 615 -0.70 -3.63 -8.41
CA LEU A 615 -1.95 -4.22 -8.92
C LEU A 615 -3.06 -3.18 -9.19
N ARG A 616 -2.70 -1.91 -9.40
CA ARG A 616 -3.65 -0.82 -9.71
C ARG A 616 -3.81 -0.62 -11.21
N SER A 617 -5.00 -0.19 -11.63
CA SER A 617 -5.33 -0.09 -13.04
C SER A 617 -4.49 1.00 -13.70
N VAL A 618 -3.75 0.58 -14.72
CA VAL A 618 -3.01 1.48 -15.60
C VAL A 618 -3.97 2.13 -16.59
N CYS A 619 -4.96 1.36 -17.09
CA CYS A 619 -6.03 1.86 -17.94
C CYS A 619 -6.77 3.05 -17.30
N ASN A 620 -7.29 2.90 -16.07
CA ASN A 620 -8.02 3.97 -15.39
C ASN A 620 -7.12 5.18 -15.14
N PHE A 621 -5.88 4.93 -14.67
CA PHE A 621 -4.91 5.99 -14.45
C PHE A 621 -4.64 6.82 -15.72
N LEU A 622 -4.40 6.16 -16.86
CA LEU A 622 -4.10 6.87 -18.10
C LEU A 622 -5.35 7.48 -18.72
N ALA A 623 -6.51 6.85 -18.61
CA ALA A 623 -7.77 7.46 -19.05
C ALA A 623 -8.07 8.77 -18.31
N GLU A 624 -7.74 8.88 -17.03
CA GLU A 624 -7.90 10.11 -16.24
C GLU A 624 -6.85 11.19 -16.55
N THR A 625 -5.61 10.78 -16.80
CA THR A 625 -4.46 11.71 -16.77
C THR A 625 -3.92 12.07 -18.14
N ASP A 626 -4.01 11.14 -19.09
CA ASP A 626 -3.56 11.32 -20.47
C ASP A 626 -4.29 10.32 -21.38
N ALA A 627 -5.60 10.56 -21.56
CA ALA A 627 -6.47 9.69 -22.36
C ALA A 627 -5.94 9.49 -23.79
N GLN A 628 -5.26 10.51 -24.33
CA GLN A 628 -4.62 10.43 -25.62
C GLN A 628 -3.48 9.41 -25.60
N MET A 629 -2.59 9.43 -24.61
CA MET A 629 -1.53 8.43 -24.52
C MET A 629 -2.06 7.02 -24.31
N TRP A 630 -3.12 6.82 -23.52
CA TRP A 630 -3.80 5.53 -23.43
C TRP A 630 -4.27 5.06 -24.81
N ASP A 631 -5.03 5.92 -25.50
CA ASP A 631 -5.54 5.67 -26.84
C ASP A 631 -4.40 5.43 -27.85
N GLU A 632 -3.25 6.09 -27.70
CA GLU A 632 -2.08 5.90 -28.55
C GLU A 632 -1.36 4.58 -28.29
N MET A 633 -1.23 4.15 -27.03
CA MET A 633 -0.77 2.79 -26.70
C MET A 633 -1.72 1.75 -27.28
N LEU A 634 -3.03 1.98 -27.18
CA LEU A 634 -4.04 1.12 -27.78
C LEU A 634 -3.94 1.13 -29.32
N LYS A 635 -3.74 2.29 -29.93
CA LYS A 635 -3.58 2.46 -31.38
C LYS A 635 -2.15 2.22 -31.86
N GLN A 636 -1.37 1.47 -31.09
CA GLN A 636 -0.11 0.86 -31.51
C GLN A 636 1.04 1.86 -31.67
N LYS A 637 0.98 3.06 -31.09
CA LYS A 637 2.08 4.02 -31.14
C LYS A 637 3.04 3.77 -29.98
N TRP A 638 4.23 3.25 -30.27
CA TRP A 638 5.16 2.78 -29.23
C TRP A 638 6.47 3.57 -29.22
N LEU A 639 6.68 4.32 -28.13
CA LEU A 639 8.02 4.69 -27.71
C LEU A 639 8.77 3.48 -27.16
N ASP A 640 8.09 2.71 -26.29
CA ASP A 640 8.63 1.58 -25.55
C ASP A 640 7.66 0.38 -25.64
N PRO A 641 8.07 -0.77 -26.19
CA PRO A 641 7.22 -1.96 -26.22
C PRO A 641 6.85 -2.50 -24.83
N VAL A 642 7.63 -2.22 -23.77
CA VAL A 642 7.30 -2.65 -22.39
C VAL A 642 5.94 -2.11 -21.95
N MET A 643 5.60 -0.88 -22.34
CA MET A 643 4.29 -0.29 -22.04
C MET A 643 3.13 -1.01 -22.74
N SER A 644 3.37 -1.61 -23.90
CA SER A 644 2.35 -2.43 -24.56
C SER A 644 2.13 -3.73 -23.82
N LEU A 645 3.20 -4.32 -23.27
CA LEU A 645 3.10 -5.50 -22.43
C LEU A 645 2.29 -5.19 -21.16
N ILE A 646 2.63 -4.09 -20.48
CA ILE A 646 1.92 -3.61 -19.28
C ILE A 646 0.44 -3.35 -19.56
N ALA A 647 0.13 -2.64 -20.66
CA ALA A 647 -1.27 -2.39 -21.03
C ALA A 647 -2.02 -3.69 -21.34
N ALA A 648 -1.39 -4.63 -22.05
CA ALA A 648 -1.99 -5.94 -22.36
C ALA A 648 -2.26 -6.76 -21.09
N TYR A 649 -1.27 -6.86 -20.20
CA TYR A 649 -1.44 -7.56 -18.93
C TYR A 649 -2.40 -6.84 -17.99
N ASP A 650 -2.48 -5.50 -17.97
CA ASP A 650 -3.48 -4.78 -17.17
C ASP A 650 -4.88 -5.14 -17.66
N ILE A 651 -5.15 -5.09 -18.97
CA ILE A 651 -6.43 -5.52 -19.56
C ILE A 651 -6.79 -6.96 -19.18
N ILE A 652 -5.82 -7.87 -19.21
CA ILE A 652 -6.02 -9.27 -18.79
C ILE A 652 -6.32 -9.35 -17.28
N ARG A 653 -5.55 -8.65 -16.44
CA ARG A 653 -5.77 -8.55 -14.99
C ARG A 653 -7.12 -7.93 -14.65
N ARG A 654 -7.73 -7.11 -15.52
CA ARG A 654 -9.08 -6.57 -15.31
C ARG A 654 -10.20 -7.48 -15.81
N GLY A 655 -9.90 -8.68 -16.32
CA GLY A 655 -10.90 -9.55 -16.92
C GLY A 655 -11.47 -8.99 -18.22
N GLN A 656 -10.78 -8.04 -18.85
CA GLN A 656 -11.22 -7.37 -20.06
C GLN A 656 -10.69 -8.04 -21.33
N ALA A 657 -9.95 -9.15 -21.20
CA ALA A 657 -9.35 -9.86 -22.33
C ALA A 657 -10.36 -10.29 -23.40
N GLY A 658 -11.59 -10.64 -23.00
CA GLY A 658 -12.67 -10.97 -23.92
C GLY A 658 -13.17 -9.76 -24.72
N ALA A 659 -13.44 -8.65 -24.03
CA ALA A 659 -13.90 -7.40 -24.64
C ALA A 659 -12.85 -6.79 -25.57
N GLU A 660 -11.58 -6.83 -25.16
CA GLU A 660 -10.45 -6.23 -25.87
C GLU A 660 -9.68 -7.22 -26.76
N ARG A 661 -10.28 -8.38 -27.09
CA ARG A 661 -9.57 -9.46 -27.78
C ARG A 661 -8.96 -9.04 -29.12
N GLN A 662 -9.68 -8.25 -29.93
CA GLN A 662 -9.17 -7.79 -31.23
C GLN A 662 -7.98 -6.85 -31.08
N TRP A 663 -8.00 -6.03 -30.04
CA TRP A 663 -6.88 -5.17 -29.71
C TRP A 663 -5.67 -6.01 -29.27
N LEU A 664 -5.85 -6.95 -28.34
CA LEU A 664 -4.79 -7.85 -27.86
C LEU A 664 -4.16 -8.66 -29.00
N LYS A 665 -4.97 -9.21 -29.93
CA LYS A 665 -4.49 -9.85 -31.16
C LYS A 665 -3.55 -8.95 -31.95
N THR A 666 -3.91 -7.68 -32.06
CA THR A 666 -3.15 -6.70 -32.81
C THR A 666 -1.85 -6.34 -32.10
N VAL A 667 -1.86 -6.22 -30.77
CA VAL A 667 -0.65 -6.07 -29.95
C VAL A 667 0.30 -7.25 -30.17
N VAL A 668 -0.18 -8.49 -30.05
CA VAL A 668 0.62 -9.71 -30.29
C VAL A 668 1.24 -9.71 -31.69
N LYS A 669 0.44 -9.45 -32.73
CA LYS A 669 0.92 -9.38 -34.12
C LYS A 669 2.05 -8.36 -34.27
N ASN A 670 1.89 -7.21 -33.64
CA ASN A 670 2.85 -6.12 -33.74
C ASN A 670 4.12 -6.36 -32.92
N LEU A 671 4.02 -6.93 -31.73
CA LEU A 671 5.17 -7.35 -30.94
C LEU A 671 6.01 -8.36 -31.73
N ARG A 672 5.37 -9.38 -32.30
CA ARG A 672 6.05 -10.36 -33.18
C ARG A 672 6.73 -9.72 -34.38
N LYS A 673 6.08 -8.73 -35.03
CA LYS A 673 6.58 -8.12 -36.27
C LYS A 673 7.69 -7.09 -36.03
N TYR A 674 7.52 -6.19 -35.08
CA TYR A 674 8.38 -5.01 -34.91
C TYR A 674 9.34 -5.10 -33.72
N PHE A 675 9.08 -6.01 -32.78
CA PHE A 675 9.84 -6.20 -31.56
C PHE A 675 10.15 -7.68 -31.33
N ALA A 676 10.61 -8.35 -32.40
CA ALA A 676 10.97 -9.76 -32.36
C ALA A 676 11.99 -10.04 -31.24
N GLY A 677 11.78 -11.15 -30.52
CA GLY A 677 12.60 -11.52 -29.37
C GLY A 677 11.99 -11.17 -28.00
N LEU A 678 10.81 -10.55 -27.95
CA LEU A 678 10.04 -10.38 -26.70
C LEU A 678 9.18 -11.62 -26.41
N PRO A 679 9.54 -12.45 -25.40
CA PRO A 679 8.81 -13.68 -25.07
C PRO A 679 7.36 -13.45 -24.61
N ASP A 680 7.06 -12.28 -24.03
CA ASP A 680 5.71 -11.90 -23.59
C ASP A 680 4.67 -11.90 -24.71
N ALA A 681 5.08 -11.72 -25.97
CA ALA A 681 4.14 -11.78 -27.10
C ALA A 681 3.45 -13.16 -27.17
N GLU A 682 4.17 -14.24 -26.88
CA GLU A 682 3.65 -15.60 -26.89
C GLU A 682 2.82 -15.89 -25.63
N ALA A 683 3.24 -15.35 -24.48
CA ALA A 683 2.49 -15.47 -23.24
C ALA A 683 1.11 -14.80 -23.35
N ILE A 684 1.07 -13.56 -23.87
CA ILE A 684 -0.18 -12.85 -24.15
C ILE A 684 -1.02 -13.62 -25.15
N ALA A 685 -0.43 -14.12 -26.25
CA ALA A 685 -1.14 -14.93 -27.24
C ALA A 685 -1.82 -16.15 -26.61
N LYS A 686 -1.13 -16.87 -25.73
CA LYS A 686 -1.69 -17.99 -24.96
C LYS A 686 -2.85 -17.57 -24.08
N LEU A 687 -2.68 -16.51 -23.29
CA LEU A 687 -3.71 -15.99 -22.37
C LEU A 687 -5.00 -15.60 -23.09
N ILE A 688 -4.90 -15.08 -24.31
CA ILE A 688 -6.08 -14.69 -25.11
C ILE A 688 -6.56 -15.81 -26.04
N GLY A 689 -5.94 -17.00 -26.03
CA GLY A 689 -6.31 -18.13 -26.87
C GLY A 689 -6.04 -17.93 -28.37
N GLU A 690 -4.98 -17.20 -28.73
CA GLU A 690 -4.44 -17.17 -30.10
C GLU A 690 -3.35 -18.24 -30.28
N PRO A 691 -3.00 -18.60 -31.54
CA PRO A 691 -1.85 -19.46 -31.80
C PRO A 691 -0.57 -18.88 -31.19
N TRP A 692 0.16 -19.72 -30.45
CA TRP A 692 1.38 -19.39 -29.75
C TRP A 692 2.42 -20.49 -29.88
N THR A 693 3.68 -20.14 -29.61
CA THR A 693 4.81 -21.08 -29.54
C THR A 693 5.52 -20.94 -28.20
N MET A 694 6.09 -22.03 -27.69
CA MET A 694 6.86 -21.98 -26.44
C MET A 694 7.97 -20.92 -26.52
N PRO A 695 8.03 -19.96 -25.58
CA PRO A 695 9.10 -18.99 -25.54
C PRO A 695 10.47 -19.67 -25.40
N ALA A 696 11.49 -19.17 -26.08
CA ALA A 696 12.86 -19.65 -25.91
C ALA A 696 13.56 -19.06 -24.66
N SER A 697 12.93 -18.09 -24.02
CA SER A 697 13.45 -17.37 -22.85
C SER A 697 12.30 -16.87 -21.97
N PRO A 698 12.55 -16.51 -20.71
CA PRO A 698 11.50 -16.05 -19.80
C PRO A 698 10.85 -14.74 -20.27
N PRO A 699 9.50 -14.63 -20.21
CA PRO A 699 8.78 -13.36 -20.24
C PRO A 699 9.42 -12.32 -19.31
N LEU A 700 9.38 -11.04 -19.69
CA LEU A 700 9.88 -9.93 -18.88
C LEU A 700 9.00 -9.71 -17.65
N LEU A 701 7.68 -9.85 -17.79
CA LEU A 701 6.73 -9.71 -16.69
C LEU A 701 6.37 -11.06 -16.09
N LEU A 702 6.20 -11.08 -14.76
CA LEU A 702 5.84 -12.29 -14.02
C LEU A 702 4.52 -12.88 -14.54
N ASP A 703 3.53 -12.04 -14.88
CA ASP A 703 2.26 -12.47 -15.49
C ASP A 703 2.45 -13.34 -16.73
N GLY A 704 3.50 -13.08 -17.50
CA GLY A 704 3.87 -13.86 -18.67
C GLY A 704 4.39 -15.24 -18.31
N VAL A 705 5.24 -15.37 -17.29
CA VAL A 705 5.69 -16.69 -16.80
C VAL A 705 4.51 -17.50 -16.31
N LEU A 706 3.66 -16.87 -15.50
CA LEU A 706 2.49 -17.50 -14.90
C LEU A 706 1.39 -17.83 -15.93
N ALA A 707 1.53 -17.41 -17.20
CA ALA A 707 0.64 -17.85 -18.28
C ALA A 707 0.83 -19.34 -18.64
N PHE A 708 1.93 -19.92 -18.18
CA PHE A 708 2.33 -21.30 -18.42
C PHE A 708 2.14 -22.14 -17.15
N GLY A 709 1.88 -23.44 -17.30
CA GLY A 709 1.92 -24.37 -16.17
C GLY A 709 3.37 -24.65 -15.75
N GLU A 710 3.58 -25.22 -14.57
CA GLU A 710 4.93 -25.43 -14.03
C GLU A 710 5.83 -26.29 -14.95
N ASP A 711 5.29 -27.35 -15.55
CA ASP A 711 6.01 -28.20 -16.51
C ASP A 711 6.42 -27.44 -17.80
N GLU A 712 5.66 -26.42 -18.16
CA GLU A 712 5.96 -25.55 -19.29
C GLU A 712 6.95 -24.45 -18.89
N GLU A 713 6.79 -23.86 -17.71
CA GLU A 713 7.70 -22.84 -17.15
C GLU A 713 9.15 -23.35 -17.15
N GLN A 714 9.36 -24.59 -16.67
CA GLN A 714 10.68 -25.22 -16.59
C GLN A 714 11.41 -25.33 -17.94
N GLN A 715 10.72 -25.20 -19.07
CA GLN A 715 11.32 -25.30 -20.40
C GLN A 715 12.03 -24.01 -20.83
N PHE A 716 11.67 -22.88 -20.25
CA PHE A 716 12.23 -21.57 -20.62
C PHE A 716 12.83 -20.78 -19.46
N ILE A 717 12.50 -21.11 -18.20
CA ILE A 717 13.13 -20.46 -17.04
C ILE A 717 14.54 -21.01 -16.82
N PRO A 718 15.56 -20.14 -16.67
CA PRO A 718 16.95 -20.57 -16.49
C PRO A 718 17.25 -21.05 -15.07
N PHE A 719 16.35 -20.84 -14.12
CA PHE A 719 16.52 -21.20 -12.71
C PHE A 719 15.26 -21.86 -12.15
N ALA A 720 15.40 -22.57 -11.03
CA ALA A 720 14.31 -23.27 -10.39
C ALA A 720 13.13 -22.33 -10.03
N SER A 721 11.90 -22.80 -10.24
CA SER A 721 10.66 -22.06 -10.00
C SER A 721 10.52 -21.54 -8.56
N HIS A 722 11.05 -22.29 -7.58
CA HIS A 722 11.03 -21.87 -6.17
C HIS A 722 11.92 -20.65 -5.89
N LYS A 723 12.83 -20.27 -6.80
CA LYS A 723 13.63 -19.03 -6.69
C LYS A 723 12.93 -17.82 -7.29
N LEU A 724 11.79 -18.00 -7.97
CA LEU A 724 11.03 -16.89 -8.54
C LEU A 724 10.53 -15.96 -7.43
N ASP A 725 10.62 -14.68 -7.71
CA ASP A 725 10.14 -13.62 -6.83
C ASP A 725 8.70 -13.25 -7.15
N TYR A 726 7.77 -13.89 -6.46
CA TYR A 726 6.33 -13.64 -6.62
C TYR A 726 5.87 -12.27 -6.10
N GLU A 727 6.73 -11.50 -5.42
CA GLU A 727 6.41 -10.10 -5.04
C GLU A 727 6.79 -9.09 -6.14
N SER A 728 7.56 -9.52 -7.15
CA SER A 728 7.98 -8.64 -8.25
C SER A 728 6.96 -8.66 -9.39
N GLN A 729 6.73 -7.49 -10.01
CA GLN A 729 6.01 -7.42 -11.29
C GLN A 729 6.82 -8.00 -12.46
N TRP A 730 8.15 -7.99 -12.33
CA TRP A 730 9.07 -8.53 -13.31
C TRP A 730 9.35 -9.99 -13.01
N THR A 731 9.64 -10.74 -14.06
CA THR A 731 10.25 -12.05 -13.89
C THR A 731 11.63 -11.87 -13.27
N ALA A 732 11.71 -12.17 -11.98
CA ALA A 732 12.91 -12.04 -11.19
C ALA A 732 13.13 -13.30 -10.35
N TRP A 733 14.40 -13.57 -10.05
CA TRP A 733 14.82 -14.65 -9.18
C TRP A 733 15.70 -14.11 -8.07
N ARG A 734 15.61 -14.73 -6.90
CA ARG A 734 16.40 -14.39 -5.72
C ARG A 734 17.39 -15.52 -5.42
N GLY A 735 18.65 -15.16 -5.21
CA GLY A 735 19.74 -16.10 -4.88
C GLY A 735 20.01 -17.18 -5.94
N ALA A 736 19.60 -16.97 -7.19
CA ALA A 736 19.69 -17.98 -8.24
C ALA A 736 21.05 -17.98 -8.96
N VAL A 737 21.70 -16.81 -9.05
CA VAL A 737 23.04 -16.67 -9.64
C VAL A 737 24.09 -16.69 -8.54
N GLU A 738 25.06 -17.58 -8.66
CA GLU A 738 26.21 -17.63 -7.76
C GLU A 738 27.20 -16.49 -8.06
N ASP A 739 27.70 -15.83 -7.01
CA ASP A 739 28.92 -15.03 -7.13
C ASP A 739 30.14 -15.96 -6.98
N ALA A 740 30.93 -16.12 -8.05
CA ALA A 740 32.16 -16.90 -8.04
C ALA A 740 33.14 -16.46 -6.93
N GLY A 741 33.06 -15.21 -6.46
CA GLY A 741 33.83 -14.72 -5.31
C GLY A 741 33.48 -15.42 -3.99
N ASN A 742 32.25 -15.91 -3.83
CA ASN A 742 31.78 -16.58 -2.61
C ASN A 742 32.26 -18.03 -2.50
N ARG A 743 32.59 -18.70 -3.62
CA ARG A 743 33.13 -20.08 -3.60
C ARG A 743 34.46 -20.17 -2.85
N ARG A 744 35.26 -19.10 -2.79
CA ARG A 744 36.51 -19.06 -2.01
C ARG A 744 36.27 -18.91 -0.50
N ALA A 745 35.15 -18.34 -0.08
CA ALA A 745 34.81 -18.14 1.33
C ALA A 745 34.10 -19.37 1.94
N GLN A 746 33.33 -20.12 1.14
CA GLN A 746 32.50 -21.23 1.62
C GLN A 746 33.17 -22.62 1.63
N GLY A 747 34.48 -22.77 1.38
CA GLY A 747 35.17 -23.99 1.80
C GLY A 747 36.50 -24.32 1.14
N LYS A 748 37.56 -24.36 1.96
CA LYS A 748 38.25 -25.65 2.12
C LYS A 748 37.31 -26.53 2.95
N PRO A 749 36.86 -27.70 2.46
CA PRO A 749 36.07 -28.61 3.29
C PRO A 749 36.91 -28.97 4.52
N ALA A 750 36.31 -28.81 5.71
CA ALA A 750 36.93 -29.27 6.94
C ALA A 750 37.13 -30.78 6.83
N THR A 751 38.36 -31.21 6.55
CA THR A 751 38.77 -32.61 6.66
C THR A 751 38.65 -32.99 8.13
N ARG A 752 37.49 -33.53 8.49
CA ARG A 752 37.25 -34.19 9.77
C ARG A 752 38.17 -35.40 9.83
N LYS A 753 39.37 -35.24 10.42
CA LYS A 753 40.22 -36.37 10.82
C LYS A 753 39.43 -37.21 11.82
N ALA A 754 38.95 -38.36 11.37
CA ALA A 754 38.48 -39.42 12.26
C ALA A 754 39.65 -39.85 13.15
N ARG A 755 39.57 -39.58 14.45
CA ARG A 755 40.39 -40.24 15.46
C ARG A 755 39.70 -41.55 15.79
N ARG A 756 40.39 -42.65 15.51
CA ARG A 756 40.19 -43.96 16.14
C ARG A 756 40.68 -43.90 17.58
#